data_AF-A0A2J0Z8G4-F1
#
_entry.id   AF-A0A2J0Z8G4-F1
#
_cell.length_a   1.000
_cell.length_b   1.000
_cell.length_c   1.000
_cell.angle_alpha   90.00
_cell.angle_beta   90.00
_cell.angle_gamma   90.00
#
_symmetry.space_group_name_H-M   'P 1'
#
loop_
_entity.id
_entity.type
_entity.pdbx_description
1 polymer ?
#
loop_
_entity_poly.entity_id
_entity_poly.type
_entity_poly.pdbx_seq_one_letter_code
_entity_poly.pdbx_strand_id
1 'polypeptide(L)'
;MPFDRTSPLALAPSTVGVSDYDAPDPAFLDTLGAAYRQENLIGSALSNARLGMDQRELYKVDPTYNVYDDPEVADLVKEDPDRWDEVYNRSAAQAMRANIEKERKDRETLSASGWTGVGLSIAAATTDPTILLPGGALARAGKVGFSALRSAAAVGGAAALGTAAQEAGLQATQEIRPLSESAMAIGGSAILGGIIGAGASRFFNKVEWDRVSKSLETDLAGEVEDVAGVTDTIVKRMQSAGAAAVDEIKIDDLSIGGPKAAEIVARATAAARLNPGIQTMFSPSVKVREVYTRMVDNPVYTAMNMEGRSLGADIENLVKRYERGAMADWLSSSRLLFREARRNGYQGTRSEFYQAVAKAGRRGDLDPDGNQFITRAAQEARAKIFDPLLERAKALKLLPEDVKVTTAASYVTRLWNRQKLIGEEDRFREVARKYFREQIGKLPEGKGPDFVSRADMDDYIEDVVTGVFNNLTGRGKGDVPEWLVPVKRGPLKERTFNIQDELVEDFLENDMELILRRYARTMAAEVELAQKFGRADMKDQFEEIANEYTELRKKAKTPKERAKLAADEARDVKNLTAFRDMIRGTYRASEEGSDWSKITRGALTWNYLRLLGGVTLASLTDAARLVGVHGVRATMREALPGLVKGIKAAQINKADAKALGAVTERVLQSRLASLADLQDPYRYGSKFERYLSNASNIFTKATGLGWWNDTMKTMASVMTQNRMMRNALGYAGADAREKAYMAFLGIDEDMAARIAKQFHKHGIEEDGIYGANVGDWDDDLAARAWGAALNKDVDRTIITKGVADTPLWMKTNWGKLIMQFKSFGMASHQRVLIAGLQERPHRLAEQMVFATAIGMMISYLKYAERGDMDEAERLVGNPGLWVANGLDRTGILSMAFEISNTAEKLGSPVGIMKGAQALAGDEDRGGSASRYASRNKLGAVLGPSAGLFEDLALIAQQLGEGDLKKSGANAMIRQLPGATLPGIRSAIHVGVKPTFQEAVD
;
A
#
# COMPACT_ATOMS: atom_id res chain seq x y z
N MET A 1 55.50 -60.51 -2.83
CA MET A 1 56.44 -59.78 -1.94
C MET A 1 55.64 -58.83 -1.05
N PRO A 2 56.13 -58.50 0.15
CA PRO A 2 55.43 -58.73 1.42
C PRO A 2 54.51 -57.60 1.88
N PHE A 3 53.58 -57.96 2.77
CA PHE A 3 52.71 -57.07 3.53
C PHE A 3 53.53 -56.16 4.47
N ASP A 4 53.31 -54.85 4.34
CA ASP A 4 53.76 -53.84 5.29
C ASP A 4 52.99 -54.00 6.62
N ARG A 5 53.73 -54.11 7.73
CA ARG A 5 53.23 -54.35 9.09
C ARG A 5 53.21 -53.09 9.97
N THR A 6 53.27 -51.89 9.38
CA THR A 6 53.45 -50.65 10.18
C THR A 6 52.22 -49.75 10.31
N SER A 7 51.05 -50.10 9.76
CA SER A 7 49.81 -49.35 10.05
C SER A 7 49.03 -49.97 11.22
N PRO A 8 48.89 -49.29 12.37
CA PRO A 8 48.07 -49.78 13.47
C PRO A 8 46.60 -49.82 13.05
N LEU A 9 46.00 -51.01 13.19
CA LEU A 9 44.55 -51.20 13.17
C LEU A 9 43.94 -50.22 14.19
N ALA A 10 43.05 -49.34 13.71
CA ALA A 10 42.25 -48.48 14.55
C ALA A 10 41.49 -49.36 15.55
N LEU A 11 41.91 -49.31 16.81
CA LEU A 11 41.17 -49.79 17.95
C LEU A 11 39.83 -49.06 17.95
N ALA A 12 38.76 -49.84 17.79
CA ALA A 12 37.40 -49.38 18.02
C ALA A 12 37.33 -48.71 19.40
N PRO A 13 36.87 -47.46 19.52
CA PRO A 13 36.46 -46.93 20.80
C PRO A 13 35.14 -47.62 21.17
N SER A 14 35.23 -48.63 22.02
CA SER A 14 34.12 -49.08 22.84
C SER A 14 33.78 -47.99 23.85
N THR A 15 33.09 -46.96 23.39
CA THR A 15 32.06 -46.29 24.17
C THR A 15 30.78 -46.56 23.40
N VAL A 16 29.88 -47.36 23.98
CA VAL A 16 28.51 -47.52 23.51
C VAL A 16 27.82 -46.17 23.73
N GLY A 17 28.09 -45.22 22.83
CA GLY A 17 27.31 -44.01 22.67
C GLY A 17 26.08 -44.41 21.88
N VAL A 18 24.92 -44.24 22.50
CA VAL A 18 23.60 -44.27 21.87
C VAL A 18 23.71 -43.59 20.51
N SER A 19 23.41 -44.31 19.42
CA SER A 19 23.45 -43.71 18.09
C SER A 19 22.39 -42.59 18.01
N ASP A 20 22.55 -41.60 17.13
CA ASP A 20 21.49 -40.61 16.85
C ASP A 20 20.17 -41.26 16.37
N TYR A 21 20.16 -42.59 16.15
CA TYR A 21 19.00 -43.43 15.83
C TYR A 21 18.44 -44.23 17.03
N ASP A 22 19.03 -44.14 18.23
CA ASP A 22 18.59 -44.83 19.46
C ASP A 22 17.98 -43.87 20.51
N ALA A 23 17.69 -42.61 20.14
CA ALA A 23 16.81 -41.79 20.97
C ALA A 23 15.41 -42.45 20.99
N PRO A 24 14.81 -42.72 22.17
CA PRO A 24 13.48 -43.33 22.21
C PRO A 24 12.49 -42.44 21.47
N ASP A 25 11.74 -43.04 20.53
CA ASP A 25 10.69 -42.35 19.78
C ASP A 25 9.82 -41.52 20.74
N PRO A 26 9.54 -40.25 20.44
CA PRO A 26 8.71 -39.43 21.31
C PRO A 26 7.37 -40.13 21.56
N ALA A 27 6.91 -40.15 22.81
CA ALA A 27 5.68 -40.83 23.15
C ALA A 27 4.51 -40.26 22.32
N PHE A 28 3.55 -41.13 21.95
CA PHE A 28 2.41 -40.73 21.11
C PHE A 28 1.65 -39.51 21.67
N LEU A 29 1.49 -39.42 22.99
CA LEU A 29 0.83 -38.29 23.65
C LEU A 29 1.66 -36.99 23.59
N ASP A 30 2.98 -37.10 23.64
CA ASP A 30 3.88 -35.95 23.49
C ASP A 30 3.88 -35.43 22.05
N THR A 31 3.88 -36.35 21.08
CA THR A 31 3.74 -36.04 19.64
C THR A 31 2.38 -35.40 19.32
N LEU A 32 1.29 -35.93 19.90
CA LEU A 32 -0.06 -35.38 19.76
C LEU A 32 -0.18 -33.99 20.40
N GLY A 33 0.37 -33.81 21.60
CA GLY A 33 0.39 -32.51 22.29
C GLY A 33 1.20 -31.45 21.55
N ALA A 34 2.36 -31.84 20.98
CA ALA A 34 3.18 -30.98 20.13
C ALA A 34 2.45 -30.59 18.83
N ALA A 35 1.79 -31.56 18.17
CA ALA A 35 0.99 -31.33 16.97
C ALA A 35 -0.14 -30.32 17.23
N TYR A 36 -0.87 -30.44 18.34
CA TYR A 36 -1.92 -29.50 18.71
C TYR A 36 -1.40 -28.09 19.04
N ARG A 37 -0.23 -27.94 19.66
CA ARG A 37 0.30 -26.59 19.94
C ARG A 37 0.86 -25.89 18.69
N GLN A 38 1.40 -26.66 17.74
CA GLN A 38 1.98 -26.14 16.50
C GLN A 38 0.96 -25.92 15.38
N GLU A 39 -0.05 -26.77 15.28
CA GLU A 39 -0.96 -26.77 14.13
C GLU A 39 -2.42 -26.53 14.50
N ASN A 40 -2.78 -26.24 15.76
CA ASN A 40 -4.16 -25.90 16.15
C ASN A 40 -4.20 -24.52 16.85
N LEU A 41 -5.08 -23.62 16.41
CA LEU A 41 -5.21 -22.24 16.85
C LEU A 41 -5.53 -22.13 18.34
N ILE A 42 -6.42 -22.97 18.88
CA ILE A 42 -6.71 -22.99 20.31
C ILE A 42 -5.52 -23.55 21.08
N GLY A 43 -4.90 -24.62 20.57
CA GLY A 43 -3.69 -25.18 21.14
C GLY A 43 -2.54 -24.16 21.19
N SER A 44 -2.39 -23.33 20.17
CA SER A 44 -1.38 -22.28 20.11
C SER A 44 -1.74 -21.08 21.01
N ALA A 45 -2.97 -20.58 20.95
CA ALA A 45 -3.42 -19.42 21.74
C ALA A 45 -3.43 -19.69 23.25
N LEU A 46 -3.93 -20.85 23.70
CA LEU A 46 -3.95 -21.24 25.12
C LEU A 46 -2.55 -21.48 25.67
N SER A 47 -1.59 -21.72 24.79
CA SER A 47 -0.24 -22.10 25.17
C SER A 47 0.76 -20.93 25.06
N ASN A 48 0.32 -19.77 24.55
CA ASN A 48 1.10 -18.54 24.44
C ASN A 48 1.09 -17.75 25.76
N ALA A 49 2.27 -17.59 26.36
CA ALA A 49 2.45 -16.94 27.65
C ALA A 49 2.12 -15.43 27.66
N ARG A 50 2.20 -14.75 26.50
CA ARG A 50 1.97 -13.30 26.40
C ARG A 50 0.48 -12.93 26.41
N LEU A 51 -0.40 -13.81 25.94
CA LEU A 51 -1.84 -13.57 25.88
C LEU A 51 -2.51 -13.55 27.27
N GLY A 52 -1.88 -14.17 28.27
CA GLY A 52 -2.36 -14.19 29.66
C GLY A 52 -1.80 -13.08 30.57
N MET A 53 -0.94 -12.20 30.06
CA MET A 53 -0.28 -11.14 30.84
C MET A 53 -0.94 -9.76 30.66
N ASP A 54 -0.78 -8.87 31.65
CA ASP A 54 -1.18 -7.46 31.50
C ASP A 54 -0.35 -6.79 30.40
N GLN A 55 -1.03 -6.32 29.37
CA GLN A 55 -0.38 -5.66 28.24
C GLN A 55 0.38 -4.39 28.65
N ARG A 56 -0.03 -3.69 29.71
CA ARG A 56 0.69 -2.50 30.18
C ARG A 56 2.08 -2.86 30.71
N GLU A 57 2.21 -4.01 31.35
CA GLU A 57 3.49 -4.50 31.86
C GLU A 57 4.37 -5.05 30.73
N LEU A 58 3.78 -5.70 29.71
CA LEU A 58 4.54 -6.20 28.55
C LEU A 58 5.23 -5.10 27.73
N TYR A 59 4.63 -3.92 27.61
CA TYR A 59 5.17 -2.81 26.82
C TYR A 59 5.84 -1.70 27.65
N LYS A 60 5.97 -1.90 28.96
CA LYS A 60 6.66 -0.96 29.83
C LYS A 60 8.16 -0.95 29.49
N VAL A 61 8.70 0.24 29.26
CA VAL A 61 10.14 0.40 29.06
C VAL A 61 10.82 0.35 30.41
N ASP A 62 11.69 -0.63 30.62
CA ASP A 62 12.57 -0.72 31.79
C ASP A 62 13.96 -0.20 31.40
N PRO A 63 14.35 1.01 31.86
CA PRO A 63 15.65 1.58 31.55
C PRO A 63 16.81 0.76 32.09
N THR A 64 16.60 -0.20 32.99
CA THR A 64 17.70 -1.01 33.54
C THR A 64 17.87 -2.34 32.82
N TYR A 65 17.00 -2.64 31.85
CA TYR A 65 16.97 -3.92 31.16
C TYR A 65 17.22 -3.76 29.65
N ASN A 66 18.19 -4.53 29.15
CA ASN A 66 18.47 -4.64 27.73
C ASN A 66 18.48 -6.10 27.31
N VAL A 67 17.63 -6.45 26.35
CA VAL A 67 17.44 -7.84 25.91
C VAL A 67 18.69 -8.43 25.26
N TYR A 68 19.57 -7.60 24.69
CA TYR A 68 20.83 -8.06 24.09
C TYR A 68 21.91 -8.41 25.12
N ASP A 69 21.77 -7.90 26.35
CA ASP A 69 22.68 -8.16 27.47
C ASP A 69 22.17 -9.30 28.36
N ASP A 70 20.99 -9.85 28.07
CA ASP A 70 20.37 -10.89 28.87
C ASP A 70 20.91 -12.28 28.48
N PRO A 71 21.72 -12.93 29.34
CA PRO A 71 22.32 -14.23 29.03
C PRO A 71 21.27 -15.33 28.86
N GLU A 72 20.07 -15.16 29.42
CA GLU A 72 19.00 -16.15 29.34
C GLU A 72 18.37 -16.26 27.93
N VAL A 73 18.48 -15.20 27.13
CA VAL A 73 17.92 -15.15 25.76
C VAL A 73 18.98 -14.91 24.68
N ALA A 74 20.25 -14.79 25.07
CA ALA A 74 21.34 -14.40 24.17
C ALA A 74 21.41 -15.24 22.89
N ASP A 75 21.18 -16.56 22.98
CA ASP A 75 21.23 -17.44 21.80
C ASP A 75 20.00 -17.26 20.90
N LEU A 76 18.81 -17.06 21.47
CA LEU A 76 17.58 -16.76 20.71
C LEU A 76 17.64 -15.38 20.04
N VAL A 77 18.31 -14.42 20.68
CA VAL A 77 18.53 -13.08 20.14
C VAL A 77 19.53 -13.08 18.99
N LYS A 78 20.53 -13.98 19.00
CA LYS A 78 21.48 -14.16 17.88
C LYS A 78 20.81 -14.77 16.66
N GLU A 79 19.87 -15.70 16.85
CA GLU A 79 19.17 -16.40 15.77
C GLU A 79 18.23 -15.49 14.98
N ASP A 80 17.39 -14.70 15.66
CA ASP A 80 16.44 -13.78 15.02
C ASP A 80 16.37 -12.44 15.75
N PRO A 81 17.34 -11.54 15.50
CA PRO A 81 17.46 -10.28 16.23
C PRO A 81 16.24 -9.36 16.06
N ASP A 82 15.62 -9.36 14.88
CA ASP A 82 14.50 -8.49 14.51
C ASP A 82 13.31 -8.65 15.46
N ARG A 83 13.09 -9.88 15.94
CA ARG A 83 11.98 -10.22 16.83
C ARG A 83 12.09 -9.55 18.20
N TRP A 84 13.32 -9.26 18.65
CA TRP A 84 13.61 -8.75 19.99
C TRP A 84 13.79 -7.22 20.05
N ASP A 85 13.82 -6.52 18.91
CA ASP A 85 14.05 -5.07 18.82
C ASP A 85 13.07 -4.23 19.66
N GLU A 86 11.83 -4.72 19.85
CA GLU A 86 10.75 -4.05 20.59
C GLU A 86 10.50 -4.66 21.99
N VAL A 87 11.44 -5.46 22.51
CA VAL A 87 11.38 -6.03 23.87
C VAL A 87 12.19 -5.16 24.84
N TYR A 88 11.49 -4.49 25.77
CA TYR A 88 12.08 -3.46 26.64
C TYR A 88 12.08 -3.81 28.14
N ASN A 89 11.62 -5.00 28.53
CA ASN A 89 11.62 -5.45 29.92
C ASN A 89 11.80 -6.96 30.02
N ARG A 90 12.26 -7.43 31.19
CA ARG A 90 12.54 -8.85 31.45
C ARG A 90 11.30 -9.74 31.33
N SER A 91 10.15 -9.29 31.81
CA SER A 91 8.90 -10.06 31.76
C SER A 91 8.50 -10.39 30.31
N ALA A 92 8.58 -9.40 29.41
CA ALA A 92 8.30 -9.58 28.00
C ALA A 92 9.33 -10.49 27.31
N ALA A 93 10.60 -10.40 27.71
CA ALA A 93 11.66 -11.25 27.18
C ALA A 93 11.50 -12.71 27.61
N GLN A 94 11.21 -12.95 28.89
CA GLN A 94 10.95 -14.30 29.41
C GLN A 94 9.69 -14.93 28.80
N ALA A 95 8.63 -14.14 28.60
CA ALA A 95 7.43 -14.61 27.92
C ALA A 95 7.71 -14.99 26.45
N MET A 96 8.50 -14.19 25.73
CA MET A 96 8.92 -14.49 24.36
C MET A 96 9.84 -15.71 24.29
N ARG A 97 10.82 -15.82 25.20
CA ARG A 97 11.70 -16.99 25.35
C ARG A 97 10.90 -18.27 25.55
N ALA A 98 9.99 -18.27 26.53
CA ALA A 98 9.17 -19.43 26.87
C ALA A 98 8.30 -19.89 25.69
N ASN A 99 7.79 -18.96 24.88
CA ASN A 99 7.07 -19.28 23.65
C ASN A 99 7.99 -19.92 22.61
N ILE A 100 9.17 -19.34 22.34
CA ILE A 100 10.12 -19.84 21.35
C ILE A 100 10.67 -21.24 21.70
N GLU A 101 11.10 -21.44 22.95
CA GLU A 101 11.64 -22.74 23.40
C GLU A 101 10.58 -23.85 23.31
N LYS A 102 9.34 -23.51 23.66
CA LYS A 102 8.20 -24.42 23.53
C LYS A 102 7.91 -24.76 22.07
N GLU A 103 7.90 -23.76 21.20
CA GLU A 103 7.69 -23.97 19.77
C GLU A 103 8.79 -24.83 19.14
N ARG A 104 10.05 -24.62 19.53
CA ARG A 104 11.18 -25.44 19.07
C ARG A 104 11.07 -26.87 19.55
N LYS A 105 10.80 -27.09 20.84
CA LYS A 105 10.63 -28.43 21.42
C LYS A 105 9.50 -29.19 20.74
N ASP A 106 8.39 -28.52 20.47
CA ASP A 106 7.27 -29.13 19.75
C ASP A 106 7.66 -29.51 18.32
N ARG A 107 8.41 -28.66 17.61
CA ARG A 107 8.92 -28.95 16.26
C ARG A 107 9.92 -30.10 16.24
N GLU A 108 10.85 -30.14 17.19
CA GLU A 108 11.81 -31.23 17.35
C GLU A 108 11.07 -32.55 17.62
N THR A 109 10.09 -32.54 18.52
CA THR A 109 9.22 -33.68 18.83
C THR A 109 8.51 -34.18 17.56
N LEU A 110 7.92 -33.28 16.76
CA LEU A 110 7.24 -33.66 15.52
C LEU A 110 8.19 -34.20 14.45
N SER A 111 9.39 -33.62 14.33
CA SER A 111 10.40 -34.07 13.38
C SER A 111 11.00 -35.44 13.75
N ALA A 112 11.21 -35.68 15.04
CA ALA A 112 11.71 -36.96 15.57
C ALA A 112 10.67 -38.08 15.46
N SER A 113 9.38 -37.75 15.52
CA SER A 113 8.28 -38.72 15.34
C SER A 113 8.01 -39.14 13.89
N GLY A 114 8.82 -38.69 12.93
CA GLY A 114 8.77 -39.10 11.53
C GLY A 114 7.36 -39.00 10.92
N TRP A 115 6.89 -40.08 10.28
CA TRP A 115 5.57 -40.12 9.65
C TRP A 115 4.40 -39.99 10.63
N THR A 116 4.58 -40.37 11.90
CA THR A 116 3.57 -40.20 12.95
C THR A 116 3.42 -38.72 13.32
N GLY A 117 4.52 -37.97 13.37
CA GLY A 117 4.51 -36.51 13.55
C GLY A 117 3.79 -35.80 12.40
N VAL A 118 4.08 -36.16 11.16
CA VAL A 118 3.38 -35.62 9.97
C VAL A 118 1.88 -35.95 9.99
N GLY A 119 1.51 -37.19 10.29
CA GLY A 119 0.10 -37.61 10.36
C GLY A 119 -0.67 -36.91 11.48
N LEU A 120 -0.04 -36.72 12.64
CA LEU A 120 -0.63 -36.02 13.78
C LEU A 120 -0.69 -34.49 13.58
N SER A 121 0.28 -33.88 12.90
CA SER A 121 0.21 -32.46 12.51
C SER A 121 -0.95 -32.19 11.54
N ILE A 122 -1.17 -33.09 10.57
CA ILE A 122 -2.33 -33.04 9.68
C ILE A 122 -3.63 -33.27 10.46
N ALA A 123 -3.65 -34.21 11.40
CA ALA A 123 -4.80 -34.44 12.26
C ALA A 123 -5.11 -33.24 13.18
N ALA A 124 -4.10 -32.62 13.79
CA ALA A 124 -4.23 -31.45 14.64
C ALA A 124 -4.70 -30.21 13.86
N ALA A 125 -4.20 -30.03 12.64
CA ALA A 125 -4.64 -29.01 11.70
C ALA A 125 -6.11 -29.23 11.29
N THR A 126 -6.48 -30.46 10.89
CA THR A 126 -7.84 -30.81 10.46
C THR A 126 -8.86 -30.87 11.61
N THR A 127 -8.40 -31.00 12.84
CA THR A 127 -9.22 -30.94 14.06
C THR A 127 -9.21 -29.56 14.73
N ASP A 128 -8.63 -28.57 14.06
CA ASP A 128 -8.76 -27.18 14.46
C ASP A 128 -10.26 -26.80 14.54
N PRO A 129 -10.72 -26.13 15.61
CA PRO A 129 -12.12 -25.70 15.70
C PRO A 129 -12.53 -24.79 14.54
N THR A 130 -11.59 -24.10 13.88
CA THR A 130 -11.87 -23.36 12.63
C THR A 130 -12.18 -24.27 11.44
N ILE A 131 -11.79 -25.55 11.49
CA ILE A 131 -12.10 -26.61 10.51
C ILE A 131 -13.26 -27.51 10.99
N LEU A 132 -13.38 -27.77 12.28
CA LEU A 132 -14.40 -28.63 12.90
C LEU A 132 -15.68 -27.91 13.35
N LEU A 133 -15.77 -26.59 13.19
CA LEU A 133 -17.02 -25.85 13.38
C LEU A 133 -17.79 -25.65 12.06
N PRO A 134 -18.12 -26.74 11.35
CA PRO A 134 -19.47 -26.91 10.84
C PRO A 134 -20.11 -28.13 11.52
N GLY A 135 -20.97 -27.85 12.50
CA GLY A 135 -22.00 -28.79 12.95
C GLY A 135 -21.66 -29.61 14.19
N GLY A 136 -22.28 -29.26 15.32
CA GLY A 136 -22.51 -30.14 16.47
C GLY A 136 -23.47 -31.31 16.17
N ALA A 137 -23.26 -32.01 15.04
CA ALA A 137 -24.05 -33.17 14.62
C ALA A 137 -23.31 -34.51 14.85
N LEU A 138 -22.01 -34.51 15.17
CA LEU A 138 -21.28 -35.75 15.48
C LEU A 138 -21.47 -36.24 16.93
N ALA A 139 -21.88 -35.37 17.86
CA ALA A 139 -22.09 -35.76 19.25
C ALA A 139 -23.45 -36.44 19.53
N ARG A 140 -24.38 -36.48 18.56
CA ARG A 140 -25.72 -37.08 18.75
C ARG A 140 -26.08 -38.26 17.84
N ALA A 141 -25.17 -38.73 16.99
CA ALA A 141 -25.44 -39.88 16.12
C ALA A 141 -24.46 -41.04 16.40
N GLY A 142 -24.62 -41.68 17.56
CA GLY A 142 -24.09 -43.02 17.74
C GLY A 142 -24.84 -43.99 16.80
N LYS A 143 -24.12 -44.59 15.85
CA LYS A 143 -24.50 -45.70 14.93
C LYS A 143 -24.90 -45.32 13.48
N VAL A 144 -23.98 -44.79 12.66
CA VAL A 144 -23.97 -45.05 11.20
C VAL A 144 -22.52 -45.08 10.70
N GLY A 145 -22.16 -46.09 9.89
CA GLY A 145 -20.79 -46.52 9.60
C GLY A 145 -19.97 -45.71 8.57
N PHE A 146 -18.67 -46.06 8.55
CA PHE A 146 -17.50 -45.39 7.96
C PHE A 146 -17.44 -45.27 6.41
N SER A 147 -18.53 -45.48 5.66
CA SER A 147 -18.44 -45.71 4.19
C SER A 147 -18.91 -44.57 3.29
N ALA A 148 -19.36 -43.42 3.81
CA ALA A 148 -19.90 -42.32 2.98
C ALA A 148 -18.87 -41.22 2.60
N LEU A 149 -17.61 -41.32 3.04
CA LEU A 149 -16.64 -40.21 3.01
C LEU A 149 -15.58 -40.28 1.89
N ARG A 150 -15.85 -41.00 0.79
CA ARG A 150 -14.83 -41.37 -0.22
C ARG A 150 -14.95 -40.70 -1.60
N SER A 151 -15.52 -39.49 -1.70
CA SER A 151 -15.37 -38.70 -2.92
C SER A 151 -14.12 -37.80 -2.80
N ALA A 152 -13.19 -37.93 -3.76
CA ALA A 152 -11.96 -37.12 -3.82
C ALA A 152 -12.22 -35.59 -3.82
N ALA A 153 -13.45 -35.18 -4.16
CA ALA A 153 -13.92 -33.80 -4.06
C ALA A 153 -14.12 -33.31 -2.61
N ALA A 154 -14.56 -34.18 -1.69
CA ALA A 154 -14.79 -33.81 -0.29
C ALA A 154 -13.46 -33.71 0.50
N VAL A 155 -12.48 -34.56 0.17
CA VAL A 155 -11.16 -34.57 0.82
C VAL A 155 -10.28 -33.42 0.32
N GLY A 156 -10.38 -33.04 -0.96
CA GLY A 156 -9.67 -31.88 -1.52
C GLY A 156 -10.27 -30.52 -1.14
N GLY A 157 -11.60 -30.44 -0.97
CA GLY A 157 -12.30 -29.23 -0.57
C GLY A 157 -12.14 -28.89 0.91
N ALA A 158 -12.27 -29.87 1.81
CA ALA A 158 -12.14 -29.64 3.26
C ALA A 158 -10.71 -29.25 3.70
N ALA A 159 -9.69 -29.75 3.01
CA ALA A 159 -8.29 -29.45 3.30
C ALA A 159 -7.87 -28.01 2.92
N ALA A 160 -8.58 -27.34 1.99
CA ALA A 160 -8.25 -25.99 1.52
C ALA A 160 -8.98 -24.86 2.28
N LEU A 161 -10.07 -25.18 2.98
CA LEU A 161 -10.94 -24.20 3.65
C LEU A 161 -10.38 -23.69 4.98
N GLY A 162 -9.65 -24.53 5.71
CA GLY A 162 -9.07 -24.18 7.00
C GLY A 162 -7.70 -23.54 6.94
N THR A 163 -6.87 -23.92 5.95
CA THR A 163 -5.44 -23.61 5.96
C THR A 163 -5.18 -22.10 5.96
N ALA A 164 -5.93 -21.27 5.23
CA ALA A 164 -5.67 -19.82 5.22
C ALA A 164 -6.09 -19.10 6.53
N ALA A 165 -7.15 -19.57 7.20
CA ALA A 165 -7.62 -19.00 8.47
C ALA A 165 -6.79 -19.48 9.66
N GLN A 166 -6.45 -20.77 9.64
CA GLN A 166 -5.56 -21.43 10.58
C GLN A 166 -4.13 -20.88 10.47
N GLU A 167 -3.57 -20.72 9.26
CA GLU A 167 -2.24 -20.12 9.07
C GLU A 167 -2.15 -18.68 9.56
N ALA A 168 -3.19 -17.86 9.34
CA ALA A 168 -3.23 -16.49 9.84
C ALA A 168 -3.37 -16.41 11.37
N GLY A 169 -4.17 -17.30 11.97
CA GLY A 169 -4.32 -17.41 13.41
C GLY A 169 -3.05 -17.91 14.10
N LEU A 170 -2.44 -18.97 13.55
CA LEU A 170 -1.18 -19.53 14.04
C LEU A 170 -0.01 -18.55 13.88
N GLN A 171 0.02 -17.76 12.80
CA GLN A 171 0.98 -16.65 12.64
C GLN A 171 0.81 -15.55 13.70
N ALA A 172 -0.41 -15.30 14.19
CA ALA A 172 -0.64 -14.29 15.22
C ALA A 172 -0.26 -14.79 16.63
N THR A 173 -0.18 -16.11 16.83
CA THR A 173 0.06 -16.73 18.14
C THR A 173 1.42 -17.40 18.28
N GLN A 174 2.17 -17.59 17.18
CA GLN A 174 3.49 -18.23 17.17
C GLN A 174 4.61 -17.25 16.84
N GLU A 175 5.74 -17.39 17.51
CA GLU A 175 6.89 -16.51 17.35
C GLU A 175 7.81 -16.97 16.20
N ILE A 176 8.02 -18.29 16.00
CA ILE A 176 9.01 -18.84 15.04
C ILE A 176 8.43 -19.38 13.72
N ARG A 177 7.13 -19.21 13.43
CA ARG A 177 6.52 -19.72 12.18
C ARG A 177 7.01 -18.91 10.96
N PRO A 178 7.82 -19.47 10.03
CA PRO A 178 8.25 -18.75 8.84
C PRO A 178 7.06 -18.46 7.93
N LEU A 179 6.88 -17.20 7.52
CA LEU A 179 5.79 -16.79 6.64
C LEU A 179 5.82 -17.45 5.25
N SER A 180 6.96 -18.02 4.84
CA SER A 180 7.06 -18.88 3.65
C SER A 180 6.38 -20.24 3.86
N GLU A 181 6.35 -20.80 5.06
CA GLU A 181 5.55 -22.00 5.38
C GLU A 181 4.07 -21.68 5.27
N SER A 182 3.62 -20.53 5.79
CA SER A 182 2.22 -20.08 5.63
C SER A 182 1.87 -19.76 4.18
N ALA A 183 2.78 -19.14 3.42
CA ALA A 183 2.59 -18.87 1.99
C ALA A 183 2.70 -20.12 1.11
N MET A 184 3.48 -21.15 1.49
CA MET A 184 3.53 -22.46 0.84
C MET A 184 2.37 -23.36 1.27
N ALA A 185 1.83 -23.19 2.47
CA ALA A 185 0.60 -23.86 2.91
C ALA A 185 -0.62 -23.25 2.22
N ILE A 186 -0.68 -21.92 2.08
CA ILE A 186 -1.73 -21.19 1.33
C ILE A 186 -1.56 -21.36 -0.19
N GLY A 187 -0.32 -21.27 -0.70
CA GLY A 187 0.00 -21.34 -2.13
C GLY A 187 0.16 -22.76 -2.68
N GLY A 188 0.70 -23.69 -1.89
CA GLY A 188 0.87 -25.10 -2.25
C GLY A 188 -0.43 -25.90 -2.19
N SER A 189 -1.33 -25.61 -1.24
CA SER A 189 -2.66 -26.22 -1.20
C SER A 189 -3.59 -25.70 -2.31
N ALA A 190 -3.51 -24.41 -2.65
CA ALA A 190 -4.28 -23.81 -3.73
C ALA A 190 -3.83 -24.29 -5.12
N ILE A 191 -2.52 -24.51 -5.32
CA ILE A 191 -1.96 -24.92 -6.62
C ILE A 191 -2.02 -26.45 -6.82
N LEU A 192 -1.76 -27.26 -5.79
CA LEU A 192 -1.76 -28.73 -5.93
C LEU A 192 -3.16 -29.36 -5.74
N GLY A 193 -4.05 -28.74 -4.96
CA GLY A 193 -5.41 -29.25 -4.74
C GLY A 193 -6.45 -28.70 -5.72
N GLY A 194 -6.36 -27.41 -6.08
CA GLY A 194 -7.41 -26.71 -6.83
C GLY A 194 -7.30 -26.78 -8.36
N ILE A 195 -6.10 -26.95 -8.91
CA ILE A 195 -5.87 -26.81 -10.37
C ILE A 195 -5.78 -28.17 -11.09
N ILE A 196 -5.37 -29.24 -10.41
CA ILE A 196 -5.15 -30.55 -11.06
C ILE A 196 -6.25 -31.59 -10.73
N GLY A 197 -7.05 -31.36 -9.68
CA GLY A 197 -8.01 -32.36 -9.17
C GLY A 197 -9.34 -32.49 -9.91
N ALA A 198 -10.10 -31.40 -10.10
CA ALA A 198 -11.40 -31.41 -10.78
C ALA A 198 -11.97 -29.99 -10.83
N GLY A 199 -12.30 -29.44 -12.01
CA GLY A 199 -13.22 -28.29 -12.05
C GLY A 199 -13.03 -27.20 -13.09
N ALA A 200 -12.24 -27.36 -14.14
CA ALA A 200 -12.31 -26.44 -15.29
C ALA A 200 -13.21 -27.00 -16.42
N SER A 201 -13.25 -28.32 -16.61
CA SER A 201 -13.96 -28.97 -17.72
C SER A 201 -15.44 -29.28 -17.48
N ARG A 202 -15.94 -29.11 -16.24
CA ARG A 202 -17.34 -29.42 -15.87
C ARG A 202 -18.25 -28.21 -15.70
N PHE A 203 -17.71 -26.99 -15.58
CA PHE A 203 -18.50 -25.80 -15.24
C PHE A 203 -18.88 -24.92 -16.44
N PHE A 204 -18.29 -25.17 -17.62
CA PHE A 204 -18.75 -24.57 -18.87
C PHE A 204 -19.08 -25.67 -19.85
N ASN A 205 -20.32 -25.74 -20.31
CA ASN A 205 -20.64 -26.57 -21.46
C ASN A 205 -19.83 -26.06 -22.65
N LYS A 206 -19.21 -26.95 -23.42
CA LYS A 206 -18.33 -26.62 -24.56
C LYS A 206 -19.00 -25.64 -25.54
N VAL A 207 -20.33 -25.75 -25.67
CA VAL A 207 -21.17 -24.92 -26.53
C VAL A 207 -21.38 -23.49 -25.99
N GLU A 208 -21.41 -23.30 -24.68
CA GLU A 208 -21.59 -21.99 -24.04
C GLU A 208 -20.28 -21.21 -24.00
N TRP A 209 -19.16 -21.91 -23.77
CA TRP A 209 -17.82 -21.32 -23.88
C TRP A 209 -17.51 -20.87 -25.32
N ASP A 210 -17.84 -21.69 -26.32
CA ASP A 210 -17.66 -21.30 -27.73
C ASP A 210 -18.55 -20.11 -28.14
N ARG A 211 -19.75 -19.96 -27.54
CA ARG A 211 -20.61 -18.78 -27.79
C ARG A 211 -20.08 -17.52 -27.14
N VAL A 212 -19.65 -17.58 -25.88
CA VAL A 212 -19.07 -16.43 -25.16
C VAL A 212 -17.75 -16.02 -25.81
N SER A 213 -16.92 -16.98 -26.20
CA SER A 213 -15.70 -16.78 -26.99
C SER A 213 -16.00 -16.09 -28.32
N LYS A 214 -16.97 -16.61 -29.10
CA LYS A 214 -17.33 -16.02 -30.40
C LYS A 214 -18.02 -14.67 -30.29
N SER A 215 -18.84 -14.42 -29.27
CA SER A 215 -19.46 -13.10 -29.07
C SER A 215 -18.42 -12.07 -28.63
N LEU A 216 -17.48 -12.44 -27.76
CA LEU A 216 -16.34 -11.59 -27.41
C LEU A 216 -15.45 -11.34 -28.63
N GLU A 217 -15.12 -12.37 -29.42
CA GLU A 217 -14.34 -12.20 -30.66
C GLU A 217 -15.06 -11.30 -31.66
N THR A 218 -16.37 -11.46 -31.87
CA THR A 218 -17.15 -10.66 -32.83
C THR A 218 -17.33 -9.21 -32.38
N ASP A 219 -17.51 -8.96 -31.07
CA ASP A 219 -17.62 -7.60 -30.51
C ASP A 219 -16.25 -6.91 -30.37
N LEU A 220 -15.15 -7.66 -30.34
CA LEU A 220 -13.77 -7.14 -30.26
C LEU A 220 -13.07 -7.05 -31.63
N ALA A 221 -13.55 -7.78 -32.64
CA ALA A 221 -12.98 -7.82 -33.99
C ALA A 221 -13.57 -6.79 -34.95
N GLY A 222 -14.20 -5.71 -34.44
CA GLY A 222 -14.60 -4.57 -35.26
C GLY A 222 -13.45 -4.11 -36.15
N GLU A 223 -13.55 -4.45 -37.44
CA GLU A 223 -12.49 -4.36 -38.43
C GLU A 223 -11.97 -2.92 -38.56
N VAL A 224 -10.65 -2.77 -38.50
CA VAL A 224 -9.98 -1.55 -38.95
C VAL A 224 -9.97 -1.61 -40.47
N GLU A 225 -10.83 -0.83 -41.11
CA GLU A 225 -10.75 -0.61 -42.54
C GLU A 225 -9.43 0.11 -42.90
N ASP A 226 -8.78 -0.45 -43.93
CA ASP A 226 -7.65 0.06 -44.71
C ASP A 226 -6.23 -0.01 -44.10
N VAL A 227 -5.68 -1.22 -44.12
CA VAL A 227 -4.24 -1.49 -43.88
C VAL A 227 -3.37 -0.94 -45.02
N ALA A 228 -3.90 -0.71 -46.23
CA ALA A 228 -3.12 -0.23 -47.37
C ALA A 228 -2.75 1.26 -47.24
N GLY A 229 -3.65 2.10 -46.72
CA GLY A 229 -3.38 3.51 -46.45
C GLY A 229 -2.36 3.77 -45.32
N VAL A 230 -2.25 2.85 -44.36
CA VAL A 230 -1.29 2.93 -43.24
C VAL A 230 0.14 2.66 -43.72
N THR A 231 0.31 1.70 -44.64
CA THR A 231 1.62 1.35 -45.21
C THR A 231 2.22 2.51 -46.03
N ASP A 232 1.39 3.21 -46.81
CA ASP A 232 1.85 4.31 -47.68
C ASP A 232 2.25 5.58 -46.87
N THR A 233 1.64 5.75 -45.68
CA THR A 233 1.98 6.80 -44.71
C THR A 233 3.26 6.47 -43.93
N ILE A 234 3.48 5.19 -43.60
CA ILE A 234 4.70 4.70 -42.94
C ILE A 234 5.90 4.78 -43.88
N VAL A 235 5.74 4.42 -45.17
CA VAL A 235 6.81 4.50 -46.18
C VAL A 235 7.20 5.96 -46.45
N LYS A 236 6.24 6.90 -46.51
CA LYS A 236 6.54 8.34 -46.63
C LYS A 236 7.24 8.93 -45.40
N ARG A 237 6.98 8.40 -44.20
CA ARG A 237 7.63 8.86 -42.94
C ARG A 237 9.00 8.24 -42.70
N MET A 238 9.27 7.04 -43.22
CA MET A 238 10.60 6.41 -43.14
C MET A 238 11.68 7.14 -43.94
N GLN A 239 11.31 8.02 -44.88
CA GLN A 239 12.26 8.84 -45.64
C GLN A 239 12.63 10.18 -44.97
N SER A 240 12.11 10.48 -43.78
CA SER A 240 12.21 11.80 -43.14
C SER A 240 12.74 11.76 -41.68
N ALA A 241 13.67 10.85 -41.36
CA ALA A 241 14.33 10.83 -40.06
C ALA A 241 15.68 11.57 -40.14
N GLY A 242 15.63 12.89 -40.02
CA GLY A 242 16.79 13.78 -39.84
C GLY A 242 16.41 14.93 -38.92
N ALA A 243 17.31 15.29 -38.00
CA ALA A 243 17.13 16.21 -36.89
C ALA A 243 16.29 17.48 -37.17
N ALA A 244 15.51 17.88 -36.15
CA ALA A 244 14.73 19.13 -36.04
C ALA A 244 13.37 19.19 -36.77
N ALA A 245 12.41 18.38 -36.31
CA ALA A 245 11.00 18.75 -36.35
C ALA A 245 10.37 18.36 -35.02
N VAL A 246 10.11 19.33 -34.14
CA VAL A 246 9.20 19.11 -33.02
C VAL A 246 7.82 19.05 -33.67
N ASP A 247 7.34 17.85 -34.00
CA ASP A 247 5.96 17.68 -34.43
C ASP A 247 5.06 18.31 -33.36
N GLU A 248 4.34 19.37 -33.74
CA GLU A 248 3.42 20.05 -32.84
C GLU A 248 2.40 19.04 -32.33
N ILE A 249 2.33 18.86 -31.01
CA ILE A 249 1.43 17.89 -30.38
C ILE A 249 -0.01 18.29 -30.70
N LYS A 250 -0.74 17.40 -31.38
CA LYS A 250 -2.15 17.63 -31.72
C LYS A 250 -3.08 17.15 -30.60
N ILE A 251 -4.32 17.64 -30.60
CA ILE A 251 -5.32 17.17 -29.63
C ILE A 251 -5.63 15.67 -29.77
N ASP A 252 -5.58 15.17 -31.00
CA ASP A 252 -5.88 13.78 -31.35
C ASP A 252 -4.78 12.83 -30.86
N ASP A 253 -3.51 13.26 -30.89
CA ASP A 253 -2.37 12.54 -30.30
C ASP A 253 -2.60 12.25 -28.81
N LEU A 254 -3.29 13.14 -28.10
CA LEU A 254 -3.57 13.02 -26.67
C LEU A 254 -4.97 12.48 -26.35
N SER A 255 -5.71 12.03 -27.38
CA SER A 255 -6.98 11.34 -27.21
C SER A 255 -6.78 9.91 -26.69
N ILE A 256 -7.86 9.27 -26.22
CA ILE A 256 -7.81 7.88 -25.74
C ILE A 256 -7.54 6.95 -26.92
N GLY A 257 -6.43 6.21 -26.86
CA GLY A 257 -6.03 5.27 -27.90
C GLY A 257 -6.74 3.91 -27.80
N GLY A 258 -6.58 3.07 -28.82
CA GLY A 258 -7.11 1.70 -28.82
C GLY A 258 -8.55 1.59 -29.35
N PRO A 259 -9.24 0.47 -29.08
CA PRO A 259 -10.54 0.17 -29.67
C PRO A 259 -11.67 1.05 -29.13
N LYS A 260 -12.70 1.23 -29.95
CA LYS A 260 -13.89 2.06 -29.65
C LYS A 260 -14.59 1.69 -28.33
N ALA A 261 -14.54 0.42 -27.92
CA ALA A 261 -15.08 -0.02 -26.65
C ALA A 261 -14.42 0.68 -25.45
N ALA A 262 -13.09 0.82 -25.45
CA ALA A 262 -12.36 1.53 -24.39
C ALA A 262 -12.75 3.01 -24.35
N GLU A 263 -12.88 3.65 -25.52
CA GLU A 263 -13.32 5.04 -25.65
C GLU A 263 -14.74 5.25 -25.11
N ILE A 264 -15.69 4.36 -25.44
CA ILE A 264 -17.08 4.42 -24.96
C ILE A 264 -17.11 4.33 -23.42
N VAL A 265 -16.42 3.36 -22.83
CA VAL A 265 -16.35 3.18 -21.38
C VAL A 265 -15.73 4.41 -20.71
N ALA A 266 -14.66 4.96 -21.29
CA ALA A 266 -14.02 6.16 -20.78
C ALA A 266 -14.91 7.40 -20.89
N ARG A 267 -15.62 7.59 -22.01
CA ARG A 267 -16.60 8.68 -22.20
C ARG A 267 -17.72 8.60 -21.17
N ALA A 268 -18.28 7.42 -20.93
CA ALA A 268 -19.29 7.20 -19.89
C ALA A 268 -18.75 7.55 -18.50
N THR A 269 -17.50 7.15 -18.21
CA THR A 269 -16.82 7.46 -16.94
C THR A 269 -16.61 8.96 -16.75
N ALA A 270 -16.21 9.68 -17.80
CA ALA A 270 -16.08 11.14 -17.78
C ALA A 270 -17.43 11.83 -17.61
N ALA A 271 -18.47 11.40 -18.33
CA ALA A 271 -19.81 11.97 -18.27
C ALA A 271 -20.41 11.84 -16.87
N ALA A 272 -20.20 10.70 -16.20
CA ALA A 272 -20.63 10.46 -14.82
C ALA A 272 -19.77 11.20 -13.78
N ARG A 273 -18.73 11.94 -14.20
CA ARG A 273 -17.78 12.68 -13.34
C ARG A 273 -17.13 11.82 -12.27
N LEU A 274 -16.95 10.53 -12.56
CA LEU A 274 -16.42 9.54 -11.63
C LEU A 274 -14.90 9.59 -11.52
N ASN A 275 -14.23 10.11 -12.54
CA ASN A 275 -12.78 10.24 -12.55
C ASN A 275 -12.36 11.61 -13.12
N PRO A 276 -11.63 12.45 -12.36
CA PRO A 276 -11.19 13.75 -12.84
C PRO A 276 -10.04 13.67 -13.86
N GLY A 277 -9.20 12.64 -13.85
CA GLY A 277 -8.17 12.41 -14.87
C GLY A 277 -8.72 12.12 -16.26
N ILE A 278 -9.64 11.15 -16.38
CA ILE A 278 -10.38 10.82 -17.60
C ILE A 278 -11.19 12.03 -18.08
N GLN A 279 -11.81 12.80 -17.18
CA GLN A 279 -12.44 14.09 -17.56
C GLN A 279 -11.43 15.05 -18.21
N THR A 280 -10.22 15.13 -17.65
CA THR A 280 -9.14 15.98 -18.15
C THR A 280 -8.64 15.50 -19.51
N MET A 281 -8.60 14.19 -19.77
CA MET A 281 -8.30 13.61 -21.08
C MET A 281 -9.32 13.97 -22.17
N PHE A 282 -10.56 14.31 -21.80
CA PHE A 282 -11.59 14.81 -22.72
C PHE A 282 -11.66 16.35 -22.77
N SER A 283 -10.74 17.07 -22.15
CA SER A 283 -10.67 18.53 -22.24
C SER A 283 -10.56 18.99 -23.70
N PRO A 284 -11.22 20.09 -24.11
CA PRO A 284 -11.05 20.65 -25.44
C PRO A 284 -9.70 21.36 -25.65
N SER A 285 -8.89 21.55 -24.60
CA SER A 285 -7.57 22.19 -24.66
C SER A 285 -6.47 21.15 -24.82
N VAL A 286 -5.59 21.34 -25.81
CA VAL A 286 -4.37 20.52 -26.00
C VAL A 286 -3.44 20.70 -24.82
N LYS A 287 -3.27 21.95 -24.35
CA LYS A 287 -2.38 22.28 -23.23
C LYS A 287 -2.82 21.61 -21.93
N VAL A 288 -4.11 21.55 -21.67
CA VAL A 288 -4.65 20.82 -20.52
C VAL A 288 -4.27 19.34 -20.57
N ARG A 289 -4.49 18.67 -21.71
CA ARG A 289 -4.16 17.23 -21.87
C ARG A 289 -2.66 16.98 -21.78
N GLU A 290 -1.85 17.86 -22.37
CA GLU A 290 -0.40 17.77 -22.36
C GLU A 290 0.15 17.90 -20.93
N VAL A 291 -0.28 18.94 -20.20
CA VAL A 291 0.12 19.18 -18.80
C VAL A 291 -0.33 18.02 -17.92
N TYR A 292 -1.55 17.50 -18.10
CA TYR A 292 -2.05 16.33 -17.38
C TYR A 292 -1.15 15.11 -17.59
N THR A 293 -0.88 14.72 -18.84
CA THR A 293 -0.10 13.52 -19.17
C THR A 293 1.35 13.63 -18.69
N ARG A 294 1.94 14.83 -18.65
CA ARG A 294 3.29 15.05 -18.12
C ARG A 294 3.36 15.06 -16.59
N MET A 295 2.26 15.32 -15.91
CA MET A 295 2.22 15.52 -14.45
C MET A 295 1.73 14.30 -13.68
N VAL A 296 0.71 13.62 -14.19
CA VAL A 296 -0.07 12.61 -13.47
C VAL A 296 0.20 11.22 -14.02
N ASP A 297 0.19 10.21 -13.16
CA ASP A 297 0.21 8.80 -13.54
C ASP A 297 -1.10 8.42 -14.26
N ASN A 298 -1.12 8.65 -15.58
CA ASN A 298 -2.26 8.30 -16.44
C ASN A 298 -2.24 6.79 -16.76
N PRO A 299 -3.27 6.02 -16.35
CA PRO A 299 -3.33 4.59 -16.61
C PRO A 299 -3.90 4.22 -17.99
N VAL A 300 -4.30 5.20 -18.79
CA VAL A 300 -4.96 5.01 -20.10
C VAL A 300 -4.00 5.39 -21.23
N TYR A 301 -3.88 4.53 -22.23
CA TYR A 301 -3.07 4.78 -23.43
C TYR A 301 -3.63 5.95 -24.22
N THR A 302 -2.76 6.86 -24.66
CA THR A 302 -3.14 7.87 -25.66
C THR A 302 -2.95 7.33 -27.07
N ALA A 303 -3.55 7.98 -28.08
CA ALA A 303 -3.31 7.66 -29.48
C ALA A 303 -1.81 7.74 -29.84
N MET A 304 -1.13 8.78 -29.34
CA MET A 304 0.33 8.93 -29.45
C MET A 304 1.09 7.75 -28.87
N ASN A 305 0.67 7.21 -27.71
CA ASN A 305 1.31 6.02 -27.17
C ASN A 305 1.12 4.82 -28.09
N MET A 306 -0.04 4.65 -28.71
CA MET A 306 -0.27 3.56 -29.67
C MET A 306 0.65 3.64 -30.89
N GLU A 307 1.17 4.83 -31.23
CA GLU A 307 2.17 5.05 -32.28
C GLU A 307 3.62 4.83 -31.82
N GLY A 308 3.86 4.47 -30.56
CA GLY A 308 5.20 4.35 -29.98
C GLY A 308 5.82 5.68 -29.53
N ARG A 309 5.07 6.79 -29.58
CA ARG A 309 5.51 8.14 -29.17
C ARG A 309 5.17 8.40 -27.70
N SER A 310 6.00 9.19 -27.02
CA SER A 310 5.84 9.48 -25.59
C SER A 310 6.14 10.93 -25.23
N LEU A 311 5.55 11.40 -24.12
CA LEU A 311 5.93 12.66 -23.45
C LEU A 311 6.95 12.44 -22.32
N GLY A 312 7.53 11.24 -22.26
CA GLY A 312 8.43 10.77 -21.22
C GLY A 312 7.71 10.45 -19.91
N ALA A 313 8.50 10.17 -18.87
CA ALA A 313 7.99 9.88 -17.53
C ALA A 313 7.15 11.04 -16.95
N ASP A 314 6.07 10.69 -16.25
CA ASP A 314 5.24 11.62 -15.50
C ASP A 314 5.85 11.98 -14.14
N ILE A 315 5.52 13.18 -13.65
CA ILE A 315 6.06 13.72 -12.40
C ILE A 315 5.64 12.87 -11.19
N GLU A 316 4.39 12.38 -11.14
CA GLU A 316 3.90 11.55 -10.05
C GLU A 316 4.76 10.30 -9.84
N ASN A 317 5.15 9.60 -10.91
CA ASN A 317 6.04 8.44 -10.83
C ASN A 317 7.50 8.81 -10.57
N LEU A 318 7.98 9.96 -11.05
CA LEU A 318 9.35 10.44 -10.76
C LEU A 318 9.55 10.76 -9.27
N VAL A 319 8.54 11.34 -8.61
CA VAL A 319 8.58 11.68 -7.17
C VAL A 319 8.73 10.42 -6.29
N LYS A 320 8.18 9.27 -6.72
CA LYS A 320 8.21 8.00 -5.97
C LYS A 320 9.63 7.48 -5.71
N ARG A 321 10.62 7.83 -6.56
CA ARG A 321 12.04 7.47 -6.33
C ARG A 321 12.53 7.95 -4.97
N TYR A 322 12.12 9.14 -4.54
CA TYR A 322 12.52 9.71 -3.25
C TYR A 322 11.47 9.47 -2.16
N GLU A 323 10.18 9.69 -2.47
CA GLU A 323 9.09 9.50 -1.51
C GLU A 323 9.01 8.06 -1.01
N ARG A 324 9.29 7.08 -1.88
CA ARG A 324 9.26 5.66 -1.55
C ARG A 324 10.66 5.05 -1.51
N GLY A 325 11.42 5.13 -2.61
CA GLY A 325 12.70 4.45 -2.75
C GLY A 325 13.73 4.86 -1.69
N ALA A 326 14.20 6.11 -1.75
CA ALA A 326 15.18 6.64 -0.80
C ALA A 326 14.68 6.59 0.66
N MET A 327 13.39 6.86 0.89
CA MET A 327 12.77 6.76 2.21
C MET A 327 12.81 5.32 2.76
N ALA A 328 12.45 4.32 1.96
CA ALA A 328 12.46 2.92 2.37
C ALA A 328 13.88 2.41 2.59
N ASP A 329 14.85 2.88 1.80
CA ASP A 329 16.26 2.57 2.02
C ASP A 329 16.77 3.14 3.35
N TRP A 330 16.55 4.43 3.60
CA TRP A 330 16.91 5.04 4.89
C TRP A 330 16.22 4.35 6.06
N LEU A 331 14.92 4.06 5.99
CA LEU A 331 14.20 3.36 7.06
C LEU A 331 14.70 1.94 7.29
N SER A 332 15.12 1.24 6.24
CA SER A 332 15.70 -0.10 6.39
C SER A 332 17.03 -0.01 7.14
N SER A 333 17.89 0.93 6.74
CA SER A 333 19.19 1.13 7.37
C SER A 333 19.07 1.66 8.81
N SER A 334 18.21 2.65 9.06
CA SER A 334 18.04 3.24 10.38
C SER A 334 17.45 2.26 11.40
N ARG A 335 16.63 1.29 10.97
CA ARG A 335 16.19 0.16 11.81
C ARG A 335 17.35 -0.75 12.21
N LEU A 336 18.27 -1.04 11.30
CA LEU A 336 19.49 -1.80 11.60
C LEU A 336 20.40 -1.03 12.56
N LEU A 337 20.61 0.28 12.33
CA LEU A 337 21.38 1.15 13.21
C LEU A 337 20.76 1.26 14.61
N PHE A 338 19.43 1.35 14.71
CA PHE A 338 18.72 1.31 15.99
C PHE A 338 18.99 0.01 16.75
N ARG A 339 18.93 -1.14 16.06
CA ARG A 339 19.26 -2.44 16.66
C ARG A 339 20.70 -2.51 17.12
N GLU A 340 21.64 -2.04 16.31
CA GLU A 340 23.04 -1.97 16.70
C GLU A 340 23.24 -1.04 17.90
N ALA A 341 22.53 0.08 17.96
CA ALA A 341 22.53 0.96 19.12
C ALA A 341 22.04 0.22 20.39
N ARG A 342 20.92 -0.53 20.30
CA ARG A 342 20.40 -1.34 21.40
C ARG A 342 21.43 -2.37 21.87
N ARG A 343 22.10 -3.06 20.93
CA ARG A 343 23.19 -4.01 21.24
C ARG A 343 24.39 -3.36 21.93
N ASN A 344 24.54 -2.05 21.83
CA ASN A 344 25.63 -1.27 22.43
C ASN A 344 25.14 -0.38 23.57
N GLY A 345 24.08 -0.80 24.28
CA GLY A 345 23.62 -0.16 25.51
C GLY A 345 22.61 0.97 25.35
N TYR A 346 22.11 1.26 24.14
CA TYR A 346 20.99 2.19 23.98
C TYR A 346 19.70 1.59 24.57
N GLN A 347 19.06 2.28 25.50
CA GLN A 347 17.88 1.78 26.22
C GLN A 347 16.56 2.40 25.74
N GLY A 348 16.63 3.47 24.95
CA GLY A 348 15.45 4.16 24.44
C GLY A 348 14.65 3.34 23.42
N THR A 349 13.42 3.79 23.19
CA THR A 349 12.55 3.29 22.13
C THR A 349 13.00 3.75 20.74
N ARG A 350 12.47 3.12 19.69
CA ARG A 350 12.70 3.56 18.31
C ARG A 350 12.26 5.01 18.04
N SER A 351 11.18 5.46 18.68
CA SER A 351 10.71 6.85 18.54
C SER A 351 11.70 7.82 19.17
N GLU A 352 12.23 7.50 20.35
CA GLU A 352 13.27 8.31 20.99
C GLU A 352 14.57 8.29 20.18
N PHE A 353 14.90 7.16 19.54
CA PHE A 353 16.06 7.07 18.66
C PHE A 353 15.90 8.03 17.47
N TYR A 354 14.76 8.02 16.78
CA TYR A 354 14.53 8.97 15.68
C TYR A 354 14.44 10.43 16.14
N GLN A 355 14.01 10.68 17.38
CA GLN A 355 14.11 12.01 17.99
C GLN A 355 15.56 12.45 18.17
N ALA A 356 16.41 11.58 18.69
CA ALA A 356 17.84 11.85 18.82
C ALA A 356 18.50 12.04 17.45
N VAL A 357 18.12 11.25 16.43
CA VAL A 357 18.60 11.41 15.05
C VAL A 357 18.21 12.79 14.48
N ALA A 358 16.99 13.27 14.71
CA ALA A 358 16.60 14.61 14.28
C ALA A 358 17.39 15.72 14.98
N LYS A 359 17.68 15.56 16.27
CA LYS A 359 18.51 16.50 17.05
C LYS A 359 19.94 16.51 16.54
N ALA A 360 20.55 15.33 16.35
CA ALA A 360 21.87 15.19 15.75
C ALA A 360 21.92 15.85 14.37
N GLY A 361 20.91 15.58 13.54
CA GLY A 361 20.75 16.18 12.21
C GLY A 361 20.65 17.71 12.19
N ARG A 362 20.29 18.38 13.29
CA ARG A 362 20.31 19.85 13.43
C ARG A 362 21.65 20.40 13.91
N ARG A 363 22.49 19.54 14.51
CA ARG A 363 23.74 19.89 15.21
C ARG A 363 24.98 19.35 14.51
N GLY A 364 25.01 19.35 13.18
CA GLY A 364 26.16 18.87 12.40
C GLY A 364 26.12 17.38 12.08
N ASP A 365 24.94 16.75 12.18
CA ASP A 365 24.73 15.30 12.08
C ASP A 365 25.52 14.50 13.14
N LEU A 366 25.89 15.15 14.24
CA LEU A 366 26.60 14.54 15.37
C LEU A 366 25.67 14.44 16.56
N ASP A 367 25.60 13.25 17.14
CA ASP A 367 24.84 13.04 18.36
C ASP A 367 25.55 13.74 19.54
N PRO A 368 24.85 14.63 20.30
CA PRO A 368 25.43 15.33 21.44
C PRO A 368 25.95 14.39 22.53
N ASP A 369 25.32 13.22 22.67
CA ASP A 369 25.65 12.22 23.68
C ASP A 369 26.72 11.22 23.19
N GLY A 370 27.26 11.42 21.98
CA GLY A 370 28.35 10.63 21.41
C GLY A 370 27.92 9.28 20.82
N ASN A 371 26.63 9.03 20.63
CA ASN A 371 26.15 7.78 20.04
C ASN A 371 26.44 7.72 18.53
N GLN A 372 27.38 6.85 18.15
CA GLN A 372 27.79 6.68 16.75
C GLN A 372 26.68 6.18 15.82
N PHE A 373 25.69 5.44 16.33
CA PHE A 373 24.60 4.89 15.52
C PHE A 373 23.56 5.97 15.18
N ILE A 374 23.28 6.86 16.14
CA ILE A 374 22.45 8.06 15.92
C ILE A 374 23.13 8.99 14.92
N THR A 375 24.43 9.23 15.10
CA THR A 375 25.28 10.00 14.18
C THR A 375 25.22 9.45 12.76
N ARG A 376 25.46 8.15 12.57
CA ARG A 376 25.38 7.49 11.25
C ARG A 376 23.98 7.60 10.64
N ALA A 377 22.92 7.41 11.43
CA ALA A 377 21.55 7.51 10.93
C ALA A 377 21.21 8.93 10.45
N ALA A 378 21.75 9.97 11.12
CA ALA A 378 21.60 11.37 10.71
C ALA A 378 22.39 11.66 9.42
N GLN A 379 23.62 11.16 9.31
CA GLN A 379 24.45 11.28 8.11
C GLN A 379 23.82 10.57 6.90
N GLU A 380 23.25 9.38 7.10
CA GLU A 380 22.53 8.66 6.05
C GLU A 380 21.26 9.38 5.61
N ALA A 381 20.51 9.98 6.55
CA ALA A 381 19.33 10.79 6.22
C ALA A 381 19.71 11.92 5.27
N ARG A 382 20.86 12.56 5.54
CA ARG A 382 21.41 13.59 4.66
C ARG A 382 21.80 13.05 3.30
N ALA A 383 22.71 12.09 3.27
CA ALA A 383 23.29 11.59 2.03
C ALA A 383 22.25 10.98 1.08
N LYS A 384 21.23 10.31 1.61
CA LYS A 384 20.24 9.59 0.80
C LYS A 384 19.04 10.45 0.38
N ILE A 385 18.70 11.49 1.15
CA ILE A 385 17.44 12.24 0.95
C ILE A 385 17.68 13.75 0.83
N PHE A 386 18.32 14.38 1.83
CA PHE A 386 18.48 15.84 1.83
C PHE A 386 19.39 16.32 0.70
N ASP A 387 20.62 15.82 0.62
CA ASP A 387 21.62 16.32 -0.33
C ASP A 387 21.22 16.10 -1.79
N PRO A 388 20.75 14.90 -2.22
CA PRO A 388 20.35 14.69 -3.61
C PRO A 388 19.23 15.64 -4.07
N LEU A 389 18.26 15.93 -3.21
CA LEU A 389 17.17 16.85 -3.54
C LEU A 389 17.63 18.32 -3.47
N LEU A 390 18.51 18.65 -2.54
CA LEU A 390 19.09 19.98 -2.40
C LEU A 390 19.94 20.36 -3.62
N GLU A 391 20.84 19.48 -4.05
CA GLU A 391 21.70 19.73 -5.21
C GLU A 391 20.89 19.89 -6.50
N ARG A 392 19.84 19.08 -6.66
CA ARG A 392 18.91 19.25 -7.79
C ARG A 392 18.14 20.56 -7.71
N ALA A 393 17.72 20.98 -6.53
CA ALA A 393 17.06 22.28 -6.35
C ALA A 393 17.99 23.47 -6.67
N LYS A 394 19.28 23.37 -6.31
CA LYS A 394 20.31 24.35 -6.68
C LYS A 394 20.55 24.38 -8.18
N ALA A 395 20.70 23.21 -8.81
CA ALA A 395 20.89 23.09 -10.27
C ALA A 395 19.72 23.72 -11.05
N LEU A 396 18.51 23.65 -10.50
CA LEU A 396 17.30 24.28 -11.06
C LEU A 396 17.11 25.75 -10.64
N LYS A 397 18.07 26.35 -9.93
CA LYS A 397 18.02 27.72 -9.42
C LYS A 397 16.76 28.02 -8.59
N LEU A 398 16.23 27.01 -7.92
CA LEU A 398 15.10 27.17 -6.99
C LEU A 398 15.56 27.77 -5.65
N LEU A 399 16.87 27.70 -5.39
CA LEU A 399 17.56 28.25 -4.23
C LEU A 399 18.59 29.29 -4.67
N PRO A 400 18.84 30.35 -3.89
CA PRO A 400 20.05 31.17 -4.04
C PRO A 400 21.31 30.28 -4.00
N GLU A 401 22.35 30.62 -4.77
CA GLU A 401 23.60 29.82 -4.76
C GLU A 401 24.29 29.82 -3.38
N ASP A 402 24.03 30.85 -2.56
CA ASP A 402 24.60 31.06 -1.22
C ASP A 402 23.66 30.69 -0.05
N VAL A 403 22.81 29.66 -0.16
CA VAL A 403 22.03 29.18 1.01
C VAL A 403 22.98 28.58 2.04
N LYS A 404 23.51 29.42 2.92
CA LYS A 404 24.15 29.03 4.18
C LYS A 404 23.02 28.68 5.15
N VAL A 405 23.12 27.53 5.80
CA VAL A 405 22.24 27.19 6.93
C VAL A 405 22.62 28.12 8.08
N THR A 406 22.00 29.30 8.16
CA THR A 406 22.37 30.34 9.16
C THR A 406 21.85 30.04 10.56
N THR A 407 20.91 29.10 10.69
CA THR A 407 20.18 28.81 11.95
C THR A 407 20.36 27.39 12.49
N ALA A 408 21.14 26.55 11.80
CA ALA A 408 21.54 25.21 12.23
C ALA A 408 22.88 24.85 11.57
N ALA A 409 23.69 23.98 12.17
CA ALA A 409 24.97 23.56 11.58
C ALA A 409 24.77 22.72 10.30
N SER A 410 23.54 22.23 10.07
CA SER A 410 23.24 21.11 9.19
C SER A 410 21.75 21.18 8.77
N TYR A 411 21.42 20.97 7.49
CA TYR A 411 20.07 21.27 6.93
C TYR A 411 19.03 20.19 7.29
N VAL A 412 18.36 20.34 8.43
CA VAL A 412 17.09 19.64 8.73
C VAL A 412 15.93 20.61 8.56
N THR A 413 14.89 20.18 7.84
CA THR A 413 13.72 21.03 7.59
C THR A 413 12.92 21.24 8.88
N ARG A 414 12.68 22.51 9.22
CA ARG A 414 11.88 22.88 10.39
C ARG A 414 10.42 22.57 10.16
N LEU A 415 9.86 21.67 10.97
CA LEU A 415 8.44 21.40 11.04
C LEU A 415 7.94 21.77 12.42
N TRP A 416 6.94 22.66 12.51
CA TRP A 416 6.38 23.09 13.80
C TRP A 416 5.36 22.09 14.33
N ASN A 417 5.50 21.70 15.60
CA ASN A 417 4.52 20.91 16.31
C ASN A 417 3.38 21.82 16.79
N ARG A 418 2.35 21.95 15.96
CA ARG A 418 1.19 22.81 16.25
C ARG A 418 0.50 22.47 17.58
N GLN A 419 0.45 21.21 17.96
CA GLN A 419 -0.23 20.81 19.19
C GLN A 419 0.55 21.25 20.42
N LYS A 420 1.88 21.12 20.39
CA LYS A 420 2.75 21.62 21.45
C LYS A 420 2.74 23.14 21.51
N LEU A 421 2.75 23.83 20.36
CA LEU A 421 2.57 25.29 20.31
C LEU A 421 1.26 25.74 20.97
N ILE A 422 0.14 25.08 20.68
CA ILE A 422 -1.16 25.45 21.27
C ILE A 422 -1.24 25.06 22.75
N GLY A 423 -0.71 23.89 23.13
CA GLY A 423 -0.77 23.40 24.50
C GLY A 423 0.19 24.11 25.46
N GLU A 424 1.27 24.69 24.94
CA GLU A 424 2.31 25.40 25.70
C GLU A 424 2.51 26.83 25.14
N GLU A 425 1.40 27.49 24.79
CA GLU A 425 1.40 28.81 24.16
C GLU A 425 2.20 29.85 24.96
N ASP A 426 1.97 29.91 26.27
CA ASP A 426 2.66 30.87 27.14
C ASP A 426 4.18 30.69 27.14
N ARG A 427 4.65 29.44 27.18
CA ARG A 427 6.08 29.09 27.14
C ARG A 427 6.69 29.48 25.79
N PHE A 428 5.99 29.21 24.68
CA PHE A 428 6.45 29.61 23.36
C PHE A 428 6.54 31.14 23.24
N ARG A 429 5.50 31.85 23.68
CA ARG A 429 5.46 33.33 23.67
C ARG A 429 6.61 33.91 24.49
N GLU A 430 6.92 33.34 25.64
CA GLU A 430 8.07 33.77 26.45
C GLU A 430 9.41 33.62 25.72
N VAL A 431 9.66 32.46 25.11
CA VAL A 431 10.86 32.22 24.29
C VAL A 431 10.94 33.21 23.13
N ALA A 432 9.83 33.42 22.42
CA ALA A 432 9.76 34.34 21.30
C ALA A 432 9.99 35.80 21.73
N ARG A 433 9.37 36.25 22.84
CA ARG A 433 9.58 37.58 23.43
C ARG A 433 11.04 37.81 23.75
N LYS A 434 11.68 36.86 24.44
CA LYS A 434 13.11 36.94 24.78
C LYS A 434 13.96 37.07 23.53
N TYR A 435 13.71 36.22 22.54
CA TYR A 435 14.44 36.25 21.27
C TYR A 435 14.26 37.59 20.54
N PHE A 436 13.05 38.11 20.40
CA PHE A 436 12.82 39.38 19.70
C PHE A 436 13.44 40.56 20.42
N ARG A 437 13.38 40.58 21.76
CA ARG A 437 14.08 41.60 22.56
C ARG A 437 15.59 41.57 22.32
N GLU A 438 16.20 40.39 22.24
CA GLU A 438 17.62 40.24 21.92
C GLU A 438 17.96 40.66 20.49
N GLN A 439 17.10 40.39 19.50
CA GLN A 439 17.34 40.81 18.11
C GLN A 439 17.18 42.32 17.93
N ILE A 440 16.17 42.93 18.53
CA ILE A 440 15.99 44.38 18.52
C ILE A 440 17.20 45.08 19.15
N GLY A 441 17.73 44.54 20.26
CA GLY A 441 18.95 45.07 20.89
C GLY A 441 20.23 44.93 20.06
N LYS A 442 20.24 44.12 18.99
CA LYS A 442 21.37 43.96 18.06
C LYS A 442 21.27 44.86 16.83
N LEU A 443 20.16 45.57 16.64
CA LEU A 443 19.98 46.47 15.49
C LEU A 443 20.86 47.72 15.67
N PRO A 444 21.54 48.20 14.61
CA PRO A 444 22.24 49.48 14.64
C PRO A 444 21.27 50.64 14.94
N GLU A 445 21.75 51.69 15.62
CA GLU A 445 20.96 52.90 15.90
C GLU A 445 20.34 53.45 14.59
N GLY A 446 19.03 53.70 14.62
CA GLY A 446 18.26 54.21 13.47
C GLY A 446 17.86 53.17 12.41
N LYS A 447 18.11 51.87 12.62
CA LYS A 447 17.69 50.78 11.71
C LYS A 447 16.62 49.83 12.28
N GLY A 448 16.03 50.17 13.43
CA GLY A 448 14.92 49.45 14.05
C GLY A 448 13.66 50.30 14.15
N PRO A 449 12.55 49.75 14.66
CA PRO A 449 11.35 50.54 14.95
C PRO A 449 11.67 51.62 16.00
N ASP A 450 11.17 52.84 15.80
CA ASP A 450 11.35 53.94 16.76
C ASP A 450 10.39 53.75 17.94
N PHE A 451 10.92 53.34 19.09
CA PHE A 451 10.14 53.14 20.30
C PHE A 451 10.13 54.39 21.17
N VAL A 452 8.95 54.87 21.54
CA VAL A 452 8.77 56.05 22.41
C VAL A 452 9.04 55.71 23.88
N SER A 453 8.87 54.44 24.27
CA SER A 453 9.14 53.95 25.63
C SER A 453 9.47 52.45 25.65
N ARG A 454 9.90 51.94 26.81
CA ARG A 454 10.04 50.47 27.00
C ARG A 454 8.70 49.74 26.88
N ALA A 455 7.60 50.37 27.31
CA ALA A 455 6.27 49.78 27.21
C ALA A 455 5.84 49.64 25.74
N ASP A 456 6.11 50.66 24.92
CA ASP A 456 5.86 50.68 23.48
C ASP A 456 6.65 49.58 22.73
N MET A 457 7.90 49.35 23.14
CA MET A 457 8.70 48.23 22.63
C MET A 457 8.12 46.86 23.03
N ASP A 458 7.66 46.71 24.28
CA ASP A 458 7.09 45.46 24.76
C ASP A 458 5.74 45.15 24.09
N ASP A 459 4.90 46.16 23.86
CA ASP A 459 3.64 46.04 23.11
C ASP A 459 3.90 45.63 21.65
N TYR A 460 4.85 46.28 20.99
CA TYR A 460 5.27 45.91 19.63
C TYR A 460 5.78 44.47 19.56
N ILE A 461 6.60 44.04 20.53
CA ILE A 461 7.09 42.65 20.60
C ILE A 461 5.91 41.69 20.76
N GLU A 462 4.92 41.99 21.60
CA GLU A 462 3.75 41.11 21.80
C GLU A 462 2.91 40.99 20.52
N ASP A 463 2.77 42.07 19.75
CA ASP A 463 2.10 42.05 18.44
C ASP A 463 2.87 41.16 17.45
N VAL A 464 4.19 41.28 17.38
CA VAL A 464 5.03 40.44 16.52
C VAL A 464 4.96 38.97 16.96
N VAL A 465 5.05 38.69 18.26
CA VAL A 465 4.92 37.33 18.82
C VAL A 465 3.55 36.75 18.50
N THR A 466 2.49 37.53 18.65
CA THR A 466 1.12 37.13 18.31
C THR A 466 0.98 36.85 16.82
N GLY A 467 1.53 37.70 15.96
CA GLY A 467 1.57 37.49 14.51
C GLY A 467 2.30 36.20 14.14
N VAL A 468 3.48 35.97 14.70
CA VAL A 468 4.27 34.75 14.50
C VAL A 468 3.51 33.53 15.00
N PHE A 469 2.98 33.55 16.23
CA PHE A 469 2.21 32.44 16.79
C PHE A 469 0.99 32.10 15.94
N ASN A 470 0.23 33.11 15.49
CA ASN A 470 -0.93 32.92 14.65
C ASN A 470 -0.55 32.35 13.26
N ASN A 471 0.57 32.77 12.69
CA ASN A 471 1.07 32.23 11.43
C ASN A 471 1.54 30.78 11.59
N LEU A 472 2.28 30.46 12.66
CA LEU A 472 2.78 29.11 12.96
C LEU A 472 1.65 28.12 13.30
N THR A 473 0.61 28.60 13.98
CA THR A 473 -0.57 27.81 14.32
C THR A 473 -1.64 27.85 13.23
N GLY A 474 -1.40 28.47 12.07
CA GLY A 474 -2.37 28.56 10.97
C GLY A 474 -3.68 29.26 11.33
N ARG A 475 -3.68 30.12 12.37
CA ARG A 475 -4.80 30.93 12.83
C ARG A 475 -4.83 32.34 12.19
N GLY A 476 -3.75 32.78 11.53
CA GLY A 476 -3.60 34.18 11.10
C GLY A 476 -3.24 34.43 9.63
N LYS A 477 -3.65 35.62 9.18
CA LYS A 477 -2.98 36.49 8.20
C LYS A 477 -2.21 37.57 8.98
N GLY A 478 -1.31 37.18 9.90
CA GLY A 478 -0.58 38.16 10.71
C GLY A 478 0.54 38.80 9.89
N ASP A 479 0.60 40.12 9.84
CA ASP A 479 1.74 40.85 9.27
C ASP A 479 2.95 40.68 10.19
N VAL A 480 4.06 40.23 9.61
CA VAL A 480 5.34 40.08 10.30
C VAL A 480 6.27 41.14 9.71
N PRO A 481 7.01 41.92 10.53
CA PRO A 481 7.84 43.02 10.04
C PRO A 481 8.85 42.57 8.97
N GLU A 482 9.11 43.43 7.97
CA GLU A 482 9.98 43.12 6.81
C GLU A 482 11.43 42.80 7.20
N TRP A 483 11.94 43.40 8.29
CA TRP A 483 13.25 43.08 8.86
C TRP A 483 13.32 41.68 9.51
N LEU A 484 12.16 41.04 9.74
CA LEU A 484 12.03 39.71 10.32
C LEU A 484 11.84 38.61 9.27
N VAL A 485 11.41 38.98 8.05
CA VAL A 485 11.02 38.05 6.98
C VAL A 485 11.46 38.56 5.61
N PRO A 486 12.34 37.84 4.90
CA PRO A 486 12.42 37.96 3.45
C PRO A 486 11.11 37.46 2.83
N VAL A 487 10.40 38.31 2.10
CA VAL A 487 8.97 38.20 1.68
C VAL A 487 8.68 37.05 0.68
N LYS A 488 9.45 35.97 0.65
CA LYS A 488 9.35 34.90 -0.35
C LYS A 488 8.84 33.60 0.28
N ARG A 489 7.64 33.13 -0.10
CA ARG A 489 7.03 31.86 0.36
C ARG A 489 7.51 30.63 -0.42
N GLY A 490 7.77 29.50 0.26
CA GLY A 490 8.05 28.17 -0.31
C GLY A 490 8.93 27.30 0.61
N PRO A 491 9.00 25.96 0.45
CA PRO A 491 9.95 25.09 1.19
C PRO A 491 11.42 25.41 0.87
N LEU A 492 11.64 26.14 -0.22
CA LEU A 492 12.92 26.56 -0.81
C LEU A 492 13.22 28.05 -0.53
N LYS A 493 12.42 28.73 0.29
CA LYS A 493 12.57 30.17 0.57
C LYS A 493 12.63 30.42 2.07
N GLU A 494 13.30 31.51 2.45
CA GLU A 494 13.80 31.77 3.80
C GLU A 494 12.73 31.68 4.90
N ARG A 495 13.17 31.25 6.10
CA ARG A 495 12.31 30.94 7.25
C ARG A 495 11.57 32.21 7.71
N THR A 496 10.25 32.14 7.87
CA THR A 496 9.42 33.25 8.41
C THR A 496 9.73 33.61 9.87
N PHE A 497 10.45 32.74 10.60
CA PHE A 497 10.89 33.00 11.96
C PHE A 497 12.34 32.51 12.13
N ASN A 498 13.32 33.42 12.04
CA ASN A 498 14.74 33.07 11.95
C ASN A 498 15.43 32.82 13.32
N ILE A 499 14.73 32.20 14.28
CA ILE A 499 15.28 31.81 15.59
C ILE A 499 16.23 30.61 15.47
N GLN A 500 17.21 30.47 16.37
CA GLN A 500 18.06 29.27 16.45
C GLN A 500 17.21 28.03 16.79
N ASP A 501 17.48 26.90 16.12
CA ASP A 501 16.67 25.68 16.25
C ASP A 501 16.70 25.12 17.69
N GLU A 502 17.81 25.30 18.42
CA GLU A 502 18.00 24.85 19.79
C GLU A 502 17.03 25.52 20.78
N LEU A 503 16.70 26.79 20.56
CA LEU A 503 15.80 27.56 21.44
C LEU A 503 14.34 27.15 21.30
N VAL A 504 13.97 26.58 20.16
CA VAL A 504 12.59 26.17 19.86
C VAL A 504 12.44 24.68 19.61
N GLU A 505 13.49 23.89 19.81
CA GLU A 505 13.58 22.44 19.53
C GLU A 505 12.38 21.67 20.09
N ASP A 506 11.94 22.05 21.29
CA ASP A 506 10.77 21.44 21.93
C ASP A 506 9.47 21.66 21.18
N PHE A 507 9.32 22.80 20.50
CA PHE A 507 8.13 23.16 19.72
C PHE A 507 8.23 22.68 18.27
N LEU A 508 9.36 22.09 17.89
CA LEU A 508 9.55 21.45 16.60
C LEU A 508 9.12 19.99 16.65
N GLU A 509 8.70 19.48 15.50
CA GLU A 509 8.59 18.05 15.27
C GLU A 509 9.99 17.46 15.30
N ASN A 510 10.19 16.46 16.15
CA ASN A 510 11.50 15.84 16.35
C ASN A 510 11.54 14.41 15.81
N ASP A 511 10.43 13.83 15.34
CA ASP A 511 10.50 12.54 14.67
C ASP A 511 11.17 12.66 13.29
N MET A 512 12.42 12.18 13.16
CA MET A 512 13.17 12.21 11.90
C MET A 512 12.44 11.48 10.76
N GLU A 513 11.73 10.39 11.04
CA GLU A 513 10.97 9.68 10.01
C GLU A 513 9.88 10.59 9.43
N LEU A 514 9.14 11.28 10.29
CA LEU A 514 8.09 12.22 9.86
C LEU A 514 8.67 13.40 9.08
N ILE A 515 9.78 13.96 9.55
CA ILE A 515 10.47 15.06 8.87
C ILE A 515 10.90 14.64 7.46
N LEU A 516 11.57 13.50 7.34
CA LEU A 516 12.08 12.99 6.07
C LEU A 516 10.96 12.66 5.09
N ARG A 517 9.88 12.01 5.53
CA ARG A 517 8.73 11.70 4.65
C ARG A 517 8.13 12.96 4.04
N ARG A 518 7.90 13.97 4.87
CA ARG A 518 7.32 15.24 4.41
C ARG A 518 8.28 15.99 3.51
N TYR A 519 9.56 16.05 3.89
CA TYR A 519 10.60 16.68 3.09
C TYR A 519 10.74 15.99 1.72
N ALA A 520 10.96 14.67 1.69
CA ALA A 520 11.14 13.91 0.46
C ALA A 520 9.98 14.11 -0.51
N ARG A 521 8.73 14.02 -0.02
CA ARG A 521 7.54 14.26 -0.85
C ARG A 521 7.48 15.69 -1.40
N THR A 522 7.58 16.69 -0.54
CA THR A 522 7.45 18.09 -0.95
C THR A 522 8.60 18.51 -1.87
N MET A 523 9.84 18.25 -1.48
CA MET A 523 11.00 18.67 -2.26
C MET A 523 11.16 17.93 -3.57
N ALA A 524 10.93 16.61 -3.60
CA ALA A 524 10.95 15.89 -4.87
C ALA A 524 9.88 16.44 -5.80
N ALA A 525 8.67 16.74 -5.30
CA ALA A 525 7.63 17.35 -6.13
C ALA A 525 8.05 18.73 -6.68
N GLU A 526 8.62 19.62 -5.85
CA GLU A 526 9.09 20.94 -6.32
C GLU A 526 10.16 20.81 -7.41
N VAL A 527 11.16 19.95 -7.18
CA VAL A 527 12.26 19.69 -8.12
C VAL A 527 11.74 19.10 -9.43
N GLU A 528 10.88 18.09 -9.37
CA GLU A 528 10.36 17.44 -10.58
C GLU A 528 9.40 18.35 -11.36
N LEU A 529 8.55 19.12 -10.67
CA LEU A 529 7.68 20.11 -11.32
C LEU A 529 8.50 21.22 -11.98
N ALA A 530 9.50 21.76 -11.28
CA ALA A 530 10.38 22.78 -11.85
C ALA A 530 11.21 22.26 -13.03
N GLN A 531 11.73 21.03 -12.94
CA GLN A 531 12.45 20.41 -14.05
C GLN A 531 11.57 20.25 -15.30
N LYS A 532 10.30 19.82 -15.12
CA LYS A 532 9.40 19.53 -16.25
C LYS A 532 8.72 20.78 -16.81
N PHE A 533 8.43 21.77 -15.97
CA PHE A 533 7.59 22.94 -16.29
C PHE A 533 8.28 24.29 -16.09
N GLY A 534 9.55 24.31 -15.69
CA GLY A 534 10.32 25.52 -15.38
C GLY A 534 10.08 26.08 -13.97
N ARG A 535 8.87 25.90 -13.42
CA ARG A 535 8.48 26.36 -12.08
C ARG A 535 7.48 25.44 -11.40
N ALA A 536 7.64 25.24 -10.09
CA ALA A 536 6.86 24.28 -9.33
C ALA A 536 5.38 24.66 -9.11
N ASP A 537 5.04 25.95 -9.18
CA ASP A 537 3.66 26.45 -9.13
C ASP A 537 2.98 26.43 -10.51
N MET A 538 3.69 26.10 -11.59
CA MET A 538 3.15 25.92 -12.95
C MET A 538 2.42 27.15 -13.51
N LYS A 539 2.76 28.37 -13.05
CA LYS A 539 2.03 29.58 -13.43
C LYS A 539 1.99 29.77 -14.96
N ASP A 540 3.12 29.53 -15.62
CA ASP A 540 3.27 29.72 -17.06
C ASP A 540 2.35 28.74 -17.83
N GLN A 541 2.23 27.50 -17.35
CA GLN A 541 1.30 26.51 -17.93
C GLN A 541 -0.17 26.92 -17.72
N PHE A 542 -0.53 27.49 -16.58
CA PHE A 542 -1.89 28.00 -16.36
C PHE A 542 -2.20 29.21 -17.25
N GLU A 543 -1.22 30.07 -17.51
CA GLU A 543 -1.35 31.19 -18.45
C GLU A 543 -1.51 30.69 -19.89
N GLU A 544 -0.72 29.70 -20.32
CA GLU A 544 -0.89 29.05 -21.64
C GLU A 544 -2.28 28.43 -21.81
N ILE A 545 -2.78 27.74 -20.78
CA ILE A 545 -4.14 27.16 -20.78
C ILE A 545 -5.19 28.25 -20.91
N ALA A 546 -5.10 29.33 -20.12
CA ALA A 546 -6.06 30.44 -20.16
C ALA A 546 -6.08 31.13 -21.53
N ASN A 547 -4.91 31.27 -22.16
CA ASN A 547 -4.77 31.80 -23.51
C ASN A 547 -5.44 30.88 -24.54
N GLU A 548 -5.21 29.56 -24.49
CA GLU A 548 -5.84 28.60 -25.40
C GLU A 548 -7.37 28.60 -25.26
N TYR A 549 -7.90 28.62 -24.04
CA TYR A 549 -9.35 28.71 -23.82
C TYR A 549 -9.96 30.02 -24.35
N THR A 550 -9.21 31.11 -24.27
CA THR A 550 -9.61 32.39 -24.85
C THR A 550 -9.74 32.28 -26.37
N GLU A 551 -8.80 31.61 -27.04
CA GLU A 551 -8.89 31.32 -28.48
C GLU A 551 -10.02 30.36 -28.83
N LEU A 552 -10.25 29.31 -28.04
CA LEU A 552 -11.37 28.39 -28.23
C LEU A 552 -12.72 29.12 -28.10
N ARG A 553 -12.86 30.03 -27.13
CA ARG A 553 -14.07 30.86 -26.97
C ARG A 553 -14.31 31.82 -28.13
N LYS A 554 -13.25 32.38 -28.72
CA LYS A 554 -13.34 33.21 -29.93
C LYS A 554 -13.85 32.40 -31.12
N LYS A 555 -13.42 31.14 -31.26
CA LYS A 555 -13.86 30.22 -32.32
C LYS A 555 -15.28 29.66 -32.13
N ALA A 556 -15.79 29.67 -30.90
CA ALA A 556 -17.13 29.19 -30.58
C ALA A 556 -18.24 30.06 -31.20
N LYS A 557 -19.20 29.40 -31.87
CA LYS A 557 -20.24 30.08 -32.65
C LYS A 557 -21.41 30.50 -31.77
N THR A 558 -21.70 29.74 -30.71
CA THR A 558 -22.88 29.96 -29.86
C THR A 558 -22.54 30.46 -28.46
N PRO A 559 -23.41 31.25 -27.80
CA PRO A 559 -23.24 31.61 -26.38
C PRO A 559 -23.16 30.39 -25.46
N LYS A 560 -23.91 29.33 -25.78
CA LYS A 560 -23.91 28.07 -25.03
C LYS A 560 -22.56 27.35 -25.11
N GLU A 561 -21.93 27.32 -26.29
CA GLU A 561 -20.56 26.78 -26.46
C GLU A 561 -19.55 27.60 -25.65
N ARG A 562 -19.63 28.93 -25.68
CA ARG A 562 -18.73 29.80 -24.89
C ARG A 562 -18.89 29.58 -23.38
N ALA A 563 -20.13 29.45 -22.90
CA ALA A 563 -20.42 29.14 -21.51
C ALA A 563 -19.90 27.76 -21.11
N LYS A 564 -20.05 26.76 -21.99
CA LYS A 564 -19.47 25.43 -21.79
C LYS A 564 -17.94 25.48 -21.69
N LEU A 565 -17.28 26.20 -22.60
CA LEU A 565 -15.82 26.36 -22.58
C LEU A 565 -15.33 27.08 -21.32
N ALA A 566 -16.07 28.08 -20.81
CA ALA A 566 -15.76 28.72 -19.54
C ALA A 566 -15.90 27.74 -18.35
N ALA A 567 -16.93 26.89 -18.36
CA ALA A 567 -17.08 25.84 -17.35
C ALA A 567 -16.00 24.75 -17.46
N ASP A 568 -15.60 24.39 -18.67
CA ASP A 568 -14.51 23.45 -18.94
C ASP A 568 -13.16 24.00 -18.46
N GLU A 569 -12.84 25.26 -18.75
CA GLU A 569 -11.64 25.95 -18.23
C GLU A 569 -11.59 25.95 -16.70
N ALA A 570 -12.69 26.37 -16.05
CA ALA A 570 -12.76 26.41 -14.59
C ALA A 570 -12.59 25.01 -13.96
N ARG A 571 -13.15 23.97 -14.59
CA ARG A 571 -12.96 22.58 -14.17
C ARG A 571 -11.50 22.15 -14.34
N ASP A 572 -10.90 22.42 -15.49
CA ASP A 572 -9.59 21.91 -15.85
C ASP A 572 -8.48 22.59 -15.04
N VAL A 573 -8.57 23.91 -14.83
CA VAL A 573 -7.69 24.64 -13.91
C VAL A 573 -7.83 24.10 -12.48
N LYS A 574 -9.06 23.86 -12.02
CA LYS A 574 -9.31 23.28 -10.68
C LYS A 574 -8.70 21.88 -10.54
N ASN A 575 -8.86 21.02 -11.55
CA ASN A 575 -8.32 19.66 -11.55
C ASN A 575 -6.79 19.67 -11.54
N LEU A 576 -6.16 20.40 -12.48
CA LEU A 576 -4.70 20.48 -12.58
C LEU A 576 -4.06 21.09 -11.32
N THR A 577 -4.67 22.14 -10.76
CA THR A 577 -4.25 22.71 -9.47
C THR A 577 -4.31 21.68 -8.35
N ALA A 578 -5.41 20.92 -8.27
CA ALA A 578 -5.55 19.89 -7.26
C ALA A 578 -4.55 18.74 -7.44
N PHE A 579 -4.30 18.29 -8.67
CA PHE A 579 -3.31 17.25 -8.96
C PHE A 579 -1.89 17.69 -8.56
N ARG A 580 -1.47 18.90 -8.98
CA ARG A 580 -0.20 19.52 -8.58
C ARG A 580 -0.05 19.54 -7.06
N ASP A 581 -1.07 20.04 -6.35
CA ASP A 581 -1.02 20.18 -4.89
C ASP A 581 -1.07 18.82 -4.17
N MET A 582 -1.70 17.80 -4.76
CA MET A 582 -1.70 16.43 -4.22
C MET A 582 -0.32 15.78 -4.37
N ILE A 583 0.35 15.97 -5.50
CA ILE A 583 1.74 15.52 -5.71
C ILE A 583 2.66 16.20 -4.69
N ARG A 584 2.52 17.53 -4.51
CA ARG A 584 3.30 18.32 -3.52
C ARG A 584 2.98 18.01 -2.05
N GLY A 585 1.88 17.30 -1.78
CA GLY A 585 1.41 17.03 -0.42
C GLY A 585 0.82 18.26 0.29
N THR A 586 0.46 19.30 -0.45
CA THR A 586 -0.09 20.57 0.07
C THR A 586 -1.60 20.69 -0.10
N TYR A 587 -2.22 19.78 -0.86
CA TYR A 587 -3.65 19.81 -1.13
C TYR A 587 -4.49 19.76 0.15
N ARG A 588 -5.29 20.81 0.38
CA ARG A 588 -6.17 20.99 1.54
C ARG A 588 -5.46 20.91 2.90
N ALA A 589 -4.19 21.29 2.96
CA ALA A 589 -3.40 21.23 4.19
C ALA A 589 -4.02 21.99 5.38
N SER A 590 -4.77 23.07 5.12
CA SER A 590 -5.52 23.83 6.14
C SER A 590 -6.66 23.03 6.75
N GLU A 591 -7.48 22.38 5.92
CA GLU A 591 -8.58 21.53 6.36
C GLU A 591 -8.09 20.26 7.06
N GLU A 592 -7.01 19.65 6.57
CA GLU A 592 -6.36 18.51 7.23
C GLU A 592 -5.81 18.87 8.63
N GLY A 593 -5.52 20.16 8.84
CA GLY A 593 -5.11 20.69 10.14
C GLY A 593 -6.26 20.98 11.12
N SER A 594 -7.52 20.87 10.69
CA SER A 594 -8.69 21.18 11.53
C SER A 594 -9.01 20.10 12.56
N ASP A 595 -9.75 20.45 13.61
CA ASP A 595 -10.23 19.49 14.62
C ASP A 595 -11.21 18.47 14.03
N TRP A 596 -12.05 18.90 13.08
CA TRP A 596 -12.93 17.98 12.34
C TRP A 596 -12.15 16.92 11.55
N SER A 597 -10.96 17.27 11.04
CA SER A 597 -10.09 16.30 10.38
C SER A 597 -9.47 15.27 11.34
N LYS A 598 -9.21 15.65 12.60
CA LYS A 598 -8.79 14.69 13.65
C LYS A 598 -9.86 13.61 13.87
N ILE A 599 -11.12 14.03 14.02
CA ILE A 599 -12.28 13.13 14.15
C ILE A 599 -12.39 12.24 12.91
N THR A 600 -12.23 12.84 11.72
CA THR A 600 -12.26 12.11 10.45
C THR A 600 -11.17 11.03 10.39
N ARG A 601 -9.91 11.35 10.68
CA ARG A 601 -8.81 10.37 10.71
C ARG A 601 -9.04 9.28 11.75
N GLY A 602 -9.54 9.63 12.93
CA GLY A 602 -9.90 8.66 13.97
C GLY A 602 -10.98 7.69 13.49
N ALA A 603 -12.06 8.18 12.90
CA ALA A 603 -13.15 7.37 12.35
C ALA A 603 -12.69 6.48 11.18
N LEU A 604 -11.87 7.01 10.27
CA LEU A 604 -11.30 6.24 9.16
C LEU A 604 -10.40 5.10 9.67
N THR A 605 -9.53 5.39 10.64
CA THR A 605 -8.63 4.40 11.27
C THR A 605 -9.44 3.36 12.04
N TRP A 606 -10.50 3.77 12.73
CA TRP A 606 -11.39 2.84 13.43
C TRP A 606 -12.16 1.91 12.46
N ASN A 607 -12.72 2.47 11.39
CA ASN A 607 -13.35 1.68 10.34
C ASN A 607 -12.37 0.70 9.69
N TYR A 608 -11.12 1.10 9.51
CA TYR A 608 -10.05 0.23 9.03
C TYR A 608 -9.86 -0.98 9.97
N LEU A 609 -9.66 -0.72 11.27
CA LEU A 609 -9.46 -1.74 12.30
C LEU A 609 -10.64 -2.72 12.45
N ARG A 610 -11.87 -2.23 12.28
CA ARG A 610 -13.06 -3.08 12.46
C ARG A 610 -13.49 -3.80 11.18
N LEU A 611 -13.15 -3.31 9.98
CA LEU A 611 -13.67 -3.86 8.71
C LEU A 611 -12.64 -4.59 7.83
N LEU A 612 -11.35 -4.26 7.91
CA LEU A 612 -10.34 -4.79 6.98
C LEU A 612 -9.54 -5.99 7.49
N GLY A 613 -10.00 -6.71 8.51
CA GLY A 613 -9.21 -7.83 9.06
C GLY A 613 -8.98 -8.95 8.04
N GLY A 614 -10.01 -9.27 7.25
CA GLY A 614 -9.94 -10.28 6.19
C GLY A 614 -9.54 -9.77 4.79
N VAL A 615 -8.83 -8.64 4.71
CA VAL A 615 -8.47 -7.98 3.42
C VAL A 615 -7.49 -8.79 2.58
N THR A 616 -6.59 -9.56 3.20
CA THR A 616 -5.60 -10.38 2.48
C THR A 616 -6.28 -11.47 1.64
N LEU A 617 -7.28 -12.15 2.21
CA LEU A 617 -8.12 -13.10 1.46
C LEU A 617 -8.80 -12.44 0.26
N ALA A 618 -9.30 -11.20 0.41
CA ALA A 618 -9.90 -10.47 -0.70
C ALA A 618 -8.88 -10.03 -1.77
N SER A 619 -7.61 -9.87 -1.38
CA SER A 619 -6.51 -9.44 -2.26
C SER A 619 -5.90 -10.59 -3.06
N LEU A 620 -6.32 -11.84 -2.84
CA LEU A 620 -5.87 -12.99 -3.64
C LEU A 620 -6.22 -12.85 -5.12
N THR A 621 -7.27 -12.10 -5.45
CA THR A 621 -7.64 -11.79 -6.84
C THR A 621 -6.59 -10.93 -7.55
N ASP A 622 -5.69 -10.24 -6.82
CA ASP A 622 -4.56 -9.52 -7.41
C ASP A 622 -3.61 -10.48 -8.17
N ALA A 623 -3.57 -11.77 -7.81
CA ALA A 623 -2.77 -12.77 -8.53
C ALA A 623 -3.20 -12.92 -10.00
N ALA A 624 -4.49 -12.74 -10.29
CA ALA A 624 -5.02 -12.76 -11.64
C ALA A 624 -4.42 -11.67 -12.53
N ARG A 625 -3.98 -10.56 -11.92
CA ARG A 625 -3.45 -9.41 -12.66
C ARG A 625 -2.07 -9.66 -13.24
N LEU A 626 -1.24 -10.47 -12.58
CA LEU A 626 0.05 -10.89 -13.15
C LEU A 626 -0.18 -11.57 -14.50
N VAL A 627 -1.20 -12.43 -14.56
CA VAL A 627 -1.63 -13.11 -15.79
C VAL A 627 -2.24 -12.13 -16.80
N GLY A 628 -3.14 -11.25 -16.37
CA GLY A 628 -3.78 -10.27 -17.26
C GLY A 628 -2.80 -9.30 -17.92
N VAL A 629 -1.81 -8.81 -17.18
CA VAL A 629 -0.84 -7.82 -17.68
C VAL A 629 0.27 -8.51 -18.49
N HIS A 630 0.93 -9.51 -17.91
CA HIS A 630 2.14 -10.09 -18.49
C HIS A 630 1.91 -11.41 -19.24
N GLY A 631 0.77 -12.08 -19.01
CA GLY A 631 0.43 -13.37 -19.60
C GLY A 631 0.84 -14.57 -18.74
N VAL A 632 0.15 -15.71 -18.92
CA VAL A 632 0.40 -16.95 -18.18
C VAL A 632 1.85 -17.44 -18.32
N ARG A 633 2.38 -17.43 -19.55
CA ARG A 633 3.74 -17.94 -19.83
C ARG A 633 4.82 -17.14 -19.11
N ALA A 634 4.73 -15.81 -19.13
CA ALA A 634 5.67 -14.95 -18.41
C ALA A 634 5.53 -15.14 -16.89
N THR A 635 4.30 -15.24 -16.39
CA THR A 635 4.04 -15.51 -14.96
C THR A 635 4.74 -16.80 -14.50
N MET A 636 4.61 -17.89 -15.26
CA MET A 636 5.25 -19.17 -14.90
C MET A 636 6.78 -19.15 -15.01
N ARG A 637 7.34 -18.43 -16.00
CA ARG A 637 8.78 -18.44 -16.30
C ARG A 637 9.59 -17.38 -15.55
N GLU A 638 8.96 -16.27 -15.16
CA GLU A 638 9.68 -15.10 -14.63
C GLU A 638 9.30 -14.82 -13.17
N ALA A 639 8.03 -15.01 -12.78
CA ALA A 639 7.57 -14.71 -11.41
C ALA A 639 8.09 -15.72 -10.39
N LEU A 640 7.94 -17.03 -10.68
CA LEU A 640 8.31 -18.11 -9.76
C LEU A 640 9.83 -18.19 -9.54
N PRO A 641 10.69 -18.19 -10.58
CA PRO A 641 12.14 -18.16 -10.35
C PRO A 641 12.59 -16.88 -9.65
N GLY A 642 11.86 -15.78 -9.88
CA GLY A 642 12.02 -14.53 -9.14
C GLY A 642 11.86 -14.68 -7.63
N LEU A 643 11.23 -15.73 -7.09
CA LEU A 643 11.09 -15.98 -5.65
C LEU A 643 12.15 -16.94 -5.09
N VAL A 644 12.87 -17.67 -5.94
CA VAL A 644 13.84 -18.70 -5.51
C VAL A 644 15.18 -18.08 -5.14
N LYS A 645 15.82 -18.57 -4.06
CA LYS A 645 17.20 -18.21 -3.71
C LYS A 645 18.15 -18.90 -4.70
N GLY A 646 18.88 -18.13 -5.51
CA GLY A 646 19.96 -18.66 -6.35
C GLY A 646 20.27 -17.85 -7.61
N ILE A 647 19.27 -17.20 -8.22
CA ILE A 647 19.46 -16.42 -9.45
C ILE A 647 19.94 -15.01 -9.08
N LYS A 648 21.16 -14.67 -9.46
CA LYS A 648 21.79 -13.36 -9.20
C LYS A 648 21.02 -12.25 -9.91
N ALA A 649 20.60 -12.44 -11.15
CA ALA A 649 19.82 -11.44 -11.89
C ALA A 649 18.49 -11.09 -11.18
N ALA A 650 17.81 -12.08 -10.62
CA ALA A 650 16.58 -11.86 -9.86
C ALA A 650 16.83 -11.11 -8.53
N GLN A 651 17.98 -11.34 -7.88
CA GLN A 651 18.36 -10.60 -6.68
C GLN A 651 18.65 -9.13 -6.99
N ILE A 652 19.33 -8.84 -8.10
CA ILE A 652 19.56 -7.47 -8.57
C ILE A 652 18.22 -6.79 -8.87
N ASN A 653 17.30 -7.43 -9.58
CA ASN A 653 15.98 -6.87 -9.85
C ASN A 653 15.20 -6.52 -8.58
N LYS A 654 15.30 -7.35 -7.53
CA LYS A 654 14.68 -7.05 -6.23
C LYS A 654 15.34 -5.85 -5.56
N ALA A 655 16.67 -5.75 -5.61
CA ALA A 655 17.41 -4.63 -5.07
C ALA A 655 17.04 -3.33 -5.79
N ASP A 656 17.03 -3.34 -7.13
CA ASP A 656 16.60 -2.21 -7.96
C ASP A 656 15.15 -1.83 -7.65
N ALA A 657 14.23 -2.80 -7.59
CA ALA A 657 12.82 -2.53 -7.30
C ALA A 657 12.61 -1.91 -5.91
N LYS A 658 13.42 -2.31 -4.91
CA LYS A 658 13.41 -1.69 -3.58
C LYS A 658 13.97 -0.26 -3.63
N ALA A 659 15.14 -0.07 -4.23
CA ALA A 659 15.83 1.22 -4.32
C ALA A 659 15.01 2.26 -5.12
N LEU A 660 14.30 1.82 -6.16
CA LEU A 660 13.46 2.68 -7.01
C LEU A 660 12.05 2.91 -6.43
N GLY A 661 11.71 2.27 -5.30
CA GLY A 661 10.45 2.52 -4.59
C GLY A 661 9.27 1.64 -5.01
N ALA A 662 9.47 0.66 -5.88
CA ALA A 662 8.42 -0.24 -6.35
C ALA A 662 8.05 -1.32 -5.31
N VAL A 663 9.00 -1.81 -4.51
CA VAL A 663 8.77 -2.83 -3.46
C VAL A 663 9.16 -2.29 -2.10
N THR A 664 8.21 -1.65 -1.41
CA THR A 664 8.48 -0.92 -0.17
C THR A 664 7.37 -1.05 0.88
N GLU A 665 6.37 -1.92 0.70
CA GLU A 665 5.14 -1.94 1.51
C GLU A 665 5.36 -2.47 2.92
N ARG A 666 6.28 -3.41 3.15
CA ARG A 666 6.66 -3.85 4.50
C ARG A 666 7.35 -2.75 5.31
N VAL A 667 7.97 -1.79 4.62
CA VAL A 667 8.70 -0.68 5.25
C VAL A 667 7.81 0.55 5.42
N LEU A 668 7.12 0.97 4.36
CA LEU A 668 6.36 2.23 4.29
C LEU A 668 4.86 2.08 4.56
N GLN A 669 4.30 0.87 4.36
CA GLN A 669 2.86 0.61 4.47
C GLN A 669 2.01 1.62 3.67
N SER A 670 2.49 2.07 2.51
CA SER A 670 1.83 3.08 1.68
C SER A 670 0.47 2.63 1.15
N ARG A 671 0.35 1.36 0.75
CA ARG A 671 -0.91 0.77 0.29
C ARG A 671 -1.94 0.74 1.41
N LEU A 672 -1.53 0.51 2.65
CA LEU A 672 -2.42 0.59 3.82
C LEU A 672 -3.00 1.99 3.99
N ALA A 673 -2.15 3.02 4.02
CA ALA A 673 -2.63 4.40 4.17
C ALA A 673 -3.61 4.78 3.06
N SER A 674 -3.32 4.32 1.84
CA SER A 674 -4.24 4.48 0.71
C SER A 674 -5.57 3.75 0.92
N LEU A 675 -5.55 2.55 1.54
CA LEU A 675 -6.70 1.68 1.84
C LEU A 675 -7.61 2.26 2.91
N ALA A 676 -7.02 2.88 3.91
CA ALA A 676 -7.77 3.60 4.93
C ALA A 676 -8.25 4.99 4.46
N ASP A 677 -7.95 5.40 3.22
CA ASP A 677 -8.18 6.75 2.67
C ASP A 677 -7.56 7.86 3.55
N LEU A 678 -6.45 7.52 4.23
CA LEU A 678 -5.65 8.44 5.04
C LEU A 678 -4.72 9.24 4.13
N GLN A 679 -4.93 10.55 4.07
CA GLN A 679 -4.14 11.46 3.22
C GLN A 679 -2.77 11.81 3.85
N ASP A 680 -2.72 11.83 5.17
CA ASP A 680 -1.50 11.96 5.97
C ASP A 680 -1.63 11.02 7.18
N PRO A 681 -1.15 9.76 7.05
CA PRO A 681 -1.26 8.75 8.09
C PRO A 681 -0.26 8.99 9.24
N TYR A 682 0.49 10.09 9.26
CA TYR A 682 1.53 10.33 10.29
C TYR A 682 1.23 11.55 11.16
N ARG A 683 0.14 12.26 10.89
CA ARG A 683 -0.29 13.44 11.66
C ARG A 683 -1.11 13.03 12.88
N TYR A 684 -0.46 12.36 13.83
CA TYR A 684 -1.05 11.96 15.12
C TYR A 684 -0.39 12.75 16.24
N GLY A 685 -1.18 13.47 17.03
CA GLY A 685 -0.60 14.15 18.19
C GLY A 685 -1.35 13.95 19.50
N SER A 686 -2.65 13.59 19.46
CA SER A 686 -3.36 13.26 20.70
C SER A 686 -3.01 11.85 21.21
N LYS A 687 -3.17 11.60 22.52
CA LYS A 687 -2.96 10.28 23.13
C LYS A 687 -3.84 9.19 22.49
N PHE A 688 -5.08 9.53 22.15
CA PHE A 688 -6.02 8.63 21.47
C PHE A 688 -5.58 8.31 20.03
N GLU A 689 -5.13 9.31 19.27
CA GLU A 689 -4.59 9.10 17.92
C GLU A 689 -3.34 8.20 17.93
N ARG A 690 -2.45 8.35 18.93
CA ARG A 690 -1.29 7.46 19.10
C ARG A 690 -1.69 6.03 19.41
N TYR A 691 -2.69 5.83 20.28
CA TYR A 691 -3.26 4.50 20.54
C TYR A 691 -3.82 3.86 19.26
N LEU A 692 -4.64 4.60 18.49
CA LEU A 692 -5.18 4.11 17.23
C LEU A 692 -4.11 3.80 16.19
N SER A 693 -3.05 4.62 16.12
CA SER A 693 -1.90 4.39 15.25
C SER A 693 -1.19 3.08 15.61
N ASN A 694 -0.88 2.87 16.89
CA ASN A 694 -0.24 1.64 17.36
C ASN A 694 -1.10 0.41 17.11
N ALA A 695 -2.41 0.48 17.44
CA ALA A 695 -3.36 -0.58 17.16
C ALA A 695 -3.46 -0.88 15.66
N SER A 696 -3.48 0.15 14.82
CA SER A 696 -3.48 0.02 13.35
C SER A 696 -2.23 -0.65 12.84
N ASN A 697 -1.04 -0.32 13.38
CA ASN A 697 0.22 -0.95 12.98
C ASN A 697 0.24 -2.44 13.31
N ILE A 698 -0.21 -2.84 14.50
CA ILE A 698 -0.31 -4.25 14.92
C ILE A 698 -1.35 -4.97 14.06
N PHE A 699 -2.54 -4.41 13.93
CA PHE A 699 -3.62 -4.98 13.13
C PHE A 699 -3.17 -5.18 11.67
N THR A 700 -2.45 -4.21 11.09
CA THR A 700 -1.92 -4.31 9.73
C THR A 700 -0.99 -5.51 9.60
N LYS A 701 -0.04 -5.67 10.53
CA LYS A 701 0.86 -6.84 10.55
C LYS A 701 0.04 -8.14 10.64
N ALA A 702 -0.95 -8.19 11.54
CA ALA A 702 -1.82 -9.34 11.74
C ALA A 702 -2.69 -9.69 10.50
N THR A 703 -3.03 -8.71 9.65
CA THR A 703 -3.73 -9.02 8.39
C THR A 703 -2.87 -9.82 7.40
N GLY A 704 -1.53 -9.72 7.47
CA GLY A 704 -0.61 -10.30 6.47
C GLY A 704 -0.54 -9.51 5.14
N LEU A 705 -1.30 -8.42 5.01
CA LEU A 705 -1.44 -7.69 3.74
C LEU A 705 -0.11 -7.10 3.24
N GLY A 706 0.75 -6.61 4.14
CA GLY A 706 2.06 -6.05 3.76
C GLY A 706 2.95 -7.08 3.05
N TRP A 707 2.97 -8.32 3.55
CA TRP A 707 3.74 -9.42 2.97
C TRP A 707 3.17 -9.90 1.65
N TRP A 708 1.84 -10.05 1.57
CA TRP A 708 1.16 -10.38 0.32
C TRP A 708 1.49 -9.33 -0.75
N ASN A 709 1.37 -8.04 -0.41
CA ASN A 709 1.65 -6.95 -1.34
C ASN A 709 3.11 -6.91 -1.79
N ASP A 710 4.07 -7.01 -0.88
CA ASP A 710 5.48 -7.01 -1.27
C ASP A 710 5.85 -8.24 -2.11
N THR A 711 5.27 -9.41 -1.83
CA THR A 711 5.46 -10.62 -2.65
C THR A 711 4.90 -10.40 -4.06
N MET A 712 3.67 -9.90 -4.16
CA MET A 712 3.01 -9.60 -5.43
C MET A 712 3.73 -8.50 -6.21
N LYS A 713 4.15 -7.41 -5.56
CA LYS A 713 4.93 -6.32 -6.18
C LYS A 713 6.33 -6.79 -6.58
N THR A 714 6.96 -7.70 -5.82
CA THR A 714 8.23 -8.32 -6.20
C THR A 714 8.08 -9.12 -7.49
N MET A 715 7.08 -10.01 -7.57
CA MET A 715 6.80 -10.77 -8.79
C MET A 715 6.50 -9.85 -9.97
N ALA A 716 5.61 -8.87 -9.79
CA ALA A 716 5.31 -7.87 -10.82
C ALA A 716 6.58 -7.11 -11.25
N SER A 717 7.43 -6.68 -10.32
CA SER A 717 8.64 -5.93 -10.63
C SER A 717 9.64 -6.73 -11.45
N VAL A 718 9.81 -8.03 -11.18
CA VAL A 718 10.70 -8.90 -11.98
C VAL A 718 10.15 -9.02 -13.40
N MET A 719 8.84 -9.26 -13.54
CA MET A 719 8.17 -9.42 -14.83
C MET A 719 8.16 -8.13 -15.65
N THR A 720 7.90 -6.98 -15.02
CA THR A 720 7.97 -5.65 -15.63
C THR A 720 9.39 -5.35 -16.11
N GLN A 721 10.40 -5.53 -15.26
CA GLN A 721 11.80 -5.28 -15.63
C GLN A 721 12.25 -6.17 -16.80
N ASN A 722 11.88 -7.45 -16.79
CA ASN A 722 12.18 -8.36 -17.90
C ASN A 722 11.51 -7.94 -19.21
N ARG A 723 10.20 -7.59 -19.18
CA ARG A 723 9.47 -7.14 -20.37
C ARG A 723 10.05 -5.83 -20.91
N MET A 724 10.31 -4.87 -20.04
CA MET A 724 10.92 -3.58 -20.42
C MET A 724 12.31 -3.77 -21.01
N MET A 725 13.17 -4.59 -20.37
CA MET A 725 14.53 -4.81 -20.85
C MET A 725 14.55 -5.52 -22.21
N ARG A 726 13.74 -6.57 -22.37
CA ARG A 726 13.60 -7.30 -23.64
C ARG A 726 13.18 -6.36 -24.78
N ASN A 727 12.22 -5.48 -24.50
CA ASN A 727 11.75 -4.49 -25.47
C ASN A 727 12.79 -3.39 -25.72
N ALA A 728 13.57 -2.98 -24.72
CA ALA A 728 14.62 -1.97 -24.89
C ALA A 728 15.78 -2.50 -25.75
N LEU A 729 16.25 -3.72 -25.49
CA LEU A 729 17.31 -4.38 -26.26
C LEU A 729 16.87 -4.71 -27.69
N GLY A 730 15.58 -5.03 -27.88
CA GLY A 730 14.99 -5.45 -29.16
C GLY A 730 14.08 -4.41 -29.82
N TYR A 731 14.20 -3.12 -29.51
CA TYR A 731 13.17 -2.11 -29.82
C TYR A 731 12.78 -2.07 -31.31
N ALA A 732 13.75 -2.12 -32.22
CA ALA A 732 13.51 -2.09 -33.66
C ALA A 732 12.56 -3.22 -34.13
N GLY A 733 12.76 -4.43 -33.60
CA GLY A 733 11.97 -5.63 -33.93
C GLY A 733 10.75 -5.87 -33.03
N ALA A 734 10.52 -5.02 -32.03
CA ALA A 734 9.36 -5.13 -31.16
C ALA A 734 8.06 -4.86 -31.94
N ASP A 735 6.99 -5.60 -31.63
CA ASP A 735 5.69 -5.39 -32.25
C ASP A 735 5.10 -4.02 -31.85
N ALA A 736 4.11 -3.53 -32.61
CA ALA A 736 3.50 -2.23 -32.36
C ALA A 736 2.89 -2.10 -30.96
N ARG A 737 2.39 -3.20 -30.37
CA ARG A 737 1.79 -3.19 -29.03
C ARG A 737 2.84 -3.10 -27.94
N GLU A 738 4.00 -3.75 -28.12
CA GLU A 738 5.13 -3.64 -27.20
C GLU A 738 5.79 -2.26 -27.30
N LYS A 739 5.90 -1.68 -28.50
CA LYS A 739 6.30 -0.27 -28.67
C LYS A 739 5.31 0.67 -27.99
N ALA A 740 4.00 0.42 -28.12
CA ALA A 740 2.99 1.20 -27.45
C ALA A 740 3.05 1.09 -25.92
N TYR A 741 3.30 -0.12 -25.40
CA TYR A 741 3.53 -0.37 -23.98
C TYR A 741 4.74 0.41 -23.46
N MET A 742 5.88 0.37 -24.16
CA MET A 742 7.07 1.15 -23.78
C MET A 742 6.76 2.66 -23.78
N ALA A 743 6.09 3.16 -24.81
CA ALA A 743 5.74 4.56 -24.95
C ALA A 743 4.79 5.05 -23.85
N PHE A 744 3.80 4.22 -23.47
CA PHE A 744 2.91 4.45 -22.33
C PHE A 744 3.65 4.56 -21.00
N LEU A 745 4.74 3.80 -20.83
CA LEU A 745 5.61 3.86 -19.66
C LEU A 745 6.58 5.05 -19.67
N GLY A 746 6.61 5.86 -20.74
CA GLY A 746 7.53 6.99 -20.87
C GLY A 746 8.83 6.66 -21.61
N ILE A 747 8.91 5.50 -22.27
CA ILE A 747 10.11 5.01 -22.96
C ILE A 747 9.83 4.93 -24.47
N ASP A 748 10.31 5.92 -25.21
CA ASP A 748 10.35 5.91 -26.67
C ASP A 748 11.64 5.23 -27.18
N GLU A 749 11.85 5.26 -28.50
CA GLU A 749 13.00 4.62 -29.15
C GLU A 749 14.35 5.16 -28.65
N ASP A 750 14.47 6.48 -28.48
CA ASP A 750 15.70 7.11 -27.98
C ASP A 750 16.00 6.66 -26.54
N MET A 751 15.00 6.74 -25.67
CA MET A 751 15.17 6.31 -24.28
C MET A 751 15.45 4.80 -24.19
N ALA A 752 14.82 3.99 -25.02
CA ALA A 752 15.09 2.55 -25.11
C ALA A 752 16.56 2.27 -25.49
N ALA A 753 17.11 2.99 -26.47
CA ALA A 753 18.51 2.87 -26.85
C ALA A 753 19.48 3.26 -25.72
N ARG A 754 19.15 4.31 -24.96
CA ARG A 754 19.93 4.72 -23.78
C ARG A 754 19.90 3.68 -22.67
N ILE A 755 18.73 3.10 -22.39
CA ILE A 755 18.56 2.00 -21.43
C ILE A 755 19.37 0.77 -21.86
N ALA A 756 19.26 0.37 -23.13
CA ALA A 756 20.03 -0.76 -23.68
C ALA A 756 21.54 -0.55 -23.50
N LYS A 757 22.04 0.67 -23.75
CA LYS A 757 23.45 1.01 -23.53
C LYS A 757 23.89 0.87 -22.07
N GLN A 758 23.06 1.30 -21.12
CA GLN A 758 23.35 1.14 -19.68
C GLN A 758 23.32 -0.33 -19.27
N PHE A 759 22.34 -1.09 -19.76
CA PHE A 759 22.26 -2.53 -19.51
C PHE A 759 23.49 -3.28 -20.01
N HIS A 760 23.97 -2.98 -21.22
CA HIS A 760 25.20 -3.61 -21.75
C HIS A 760 26.45 -3.31 -20.90
N LYS A 761 26.47 -2.19 -20.17
CA LYS A 761 27.60 -1.81 -19.33
C LYS A 761 27.54 -2.43 -17.92
N HIS A 762 26.35 -2.46 -17.32
CA HIS A 762 26.17 -2.73 -15.88
C HIS A 762 25.26 -3.92 -15.57
N GLY A 763 24.46 -4.35 -16.54
CA GLY A 763 23.44 -5.37 -16.38
C GLY A 763 23.97 -6.79 -16.52
N ILE A 764 23.17 -7.74 -16.04
CA ILE A 764 23.42 -9.18 -16.19
C ILE A 764 22.16 -9.88 -16.71
N GLU A 765 22.35 -10.95 -17.48
CA GLU A 765 21.27 -11.85 -17.91
C GLU A 765 21.57 -13.26 -17.40
N GLU A 766 20.59 -13.87 -16.73
CA GLU A 766 20.69 -15.22 -16.19
C GLU A 766 19.33 -15.91 -16.32
N ASP A 767 19.28 -17.08 -16.96
CA ASP A 767 18.06 -17.87 -17.19
C ASP A 767 16.88 -17.08 -17.82
N GLY A 768 17.21 -16.11 -18.69
CA GLY A 768 16.22 -15.25 -19.34
C GLY A 768 15.64 -14.16 -18.42
N ILE A 769 16.24 -13.95 -17.25
CA ILE A 769 15.96 -12.84 -16.34
C ILE A 769 17.07 -11.80 -16.49
N TYR A 770 16.67 -10.55 -16.71
CA TYR A 770 17.56 -9.40 -16.86
C TYR A 770 17.67 -8.66 -15.53
N GLY A 771 18.85 -8.65 -14.91
CA GLY A 771 19.19 -7.81 -13.77
C GLY A 771 19.76 -6.48 -14.25
N ALA A 772 19.00 -5.38 -14.14
CA ALA A 772 19.37 -4.09 -14.73
C ALA A 772 20.55 -3.40 -14.02
N ASN A 773 20.64 -3.58 -12.70
CA ASN A 773 21.65 -2.96 -11.84
C ASN A 773 21.66 -1.43 -11.95
N VAL A 774 20.48 -0.82 -11.78
CA VAL A 774 20.22 0.59 -12.06
C VAL A 774 21.04 1.53 -11.18
N GLY A 775 21.43 1.07 -9.98
CA GLY A 775 22.29 1.83 -9.07
C GLY A 775 23.64 2.23 -9.66
N ASP A 776 24.15 1.46 -10.62
CA ASP A 776 25.48 1.68 -11.24
C ASP A 776 25.41 2.46 -12.57
N TRP A 777 24.21 2.83 -13.03
CA TRP A 777 24.04 3.51 -14.31
C TRP A 777 24.61 4.93 -14.29
N ASP A 778 25.37 5.29 -15.33
CA ASP A 778 25.97 6.64 -15.45
C ASP A 778 24.98 7.67 -16.00
N ASP A 779 23.87 7.21 -16.59
CA ASP A 779 22.85 8.04 -17.21
C ASP A 779 21.65 8.22 -16.28
N ASP A 780 21.63 9.31 -15.50
CA ASP A 780 20.55 9.58 -14.54
C ASP A 780 19.18 9.74 -15.23
N LEU A 781 19.12 10.27 -16.45
CA LEU A 781 17.84 10.38 -17.16
C LEU A 781 17.28 8.99 -17.51
N ALA A 782 18.13 8.07 -17.96
CA ALA A 782 17.73 6.69 -18.21
C ALA A 782 17.32 5.98 -16.91
N ALA A 783 18.10 6.14 -15.83
CA ALA A 783 17.78 5.55 -14.52
C ALA A 783 16.44 6.08 -13.96
N ARG A 784 16.17 7.38 -14.12
CA ARG A 784 14.90 8.00 -13.73
C ARG A 784 13.73 7.54 -14.58
N ALA A 785 13.89 7.47 -15.90
CA ALA A 785 12.86 6.96 -16.80
C ALA A 785 12.53 5.50 -16.48
N TRP A 786 13.55 4.67 -16.25
CA TRP A 786 13.41 3.27 -15.83
C TRP A 786 12.66 3.15 -14.50
N GLY A 787 13.05 3.91 -13.48
CA GLY A 787 12.38 3.92 -12.17
C GLY A 787 10.93 4.38 -12.24
N ALA A 788 10.63 5.41 -13.02
CA ALA A 788 9.26 5.88 -13.22
C ALA A 788 8.41 4.84 -13.97
N ALA A 789 8.94 4.25 -15.04
CA ALA A 789 8.31 3.17 -15.80
C ALA A 789 8.00 1.94 -14.94
N LEU A 790 8.98 1.52 -14.11
CA LEU A 790 8.83 0.41 -13.18
C LEU A 790 7.71 0.68 -12.16
N ASN A 791 7.72 1.84 -11.52
CA ASN A 791 6.67 2.21 -10.57
C ASN A 791 5.29 2.27 -11.23
N LYS A 792 5.21 2.83 -12.44
CA LYS A 792 3.97 2.94 -13.19
C LYS A 792 3.33 1.58 -13.48
N ASP A 793 4.10 0.64 -14.04
CA ASP A 793 3.57 -0.67 -14.39
C ASP A 793 3.28 -1.52 -13.14
N VAL A 794 4.16 -1.49 -12.12
CA VAL A 794 3.93 -2.23 -10.86
C VAL A 794 2.70 -1.71 -10.10
N ASP A 795 2.50 -0.39 -10.01
CA ASP A 795 1.32 0.19 -9.35
C ASP A 795 0.02 0.01 -10.16
N ARG A 796 0.12 -0.21 -11.47
CA ARG A 796 -1.02 -0.61 -12.32
C ARG A 796 -1.36 -2.09 -12.15
N THR A 797 -0.36 -2.96 -12.15
CA THR A 797 -0.51 -4.41 -11.94
C THR A 797 -1.01 -4.70 -10.52
N ILE A 798 -0.45 -4.06 -9.50
CA ILE A 798 -0.90 -4.15 -8.11
C ILE A 798 -1.56 -2.83 -7.72
N ILE A 799 -2.90 -2.79 -7.79
CA ILE A 799 -3.72 -1.55 -7.74
C ILE A 799 -3.24 -0.61 -6.64
N THR A 800 -2.54 0.44 -7.07
CA THR A 800 -2.16 1.55 -6.23
C THR A 800 -2.77 2.81 -6.84
N LYS A 801 -3.58 3.50 -6.03
CA LYS A 801 -4.36 4.68 -6.45
C LYS A 801 -3.43 5.87 -6.73
N GLY A 802 -3.52 6.46 -7.92
CA GLY A 802 -2.85 7.70 -8.29
C GLY A 802 -3.63 8.95 -7.86
N VAL A 803 -3.06 10.14 -8.07
CA VAL A 803 -3.68 11.41 -7.61
C VAL A 803 -4.97 11.77 -8.35
N ALA A 804 -5.14 11.29 -9.60
CA ALA A 804 -6.30 11.59 -10.43
C ALA A 804 -7.37 10.50 -10.47
N ASP A 805 -7.16 9.39 -9.77
CA ASP A 805 -8.03 8.20 -9.85
C ASP A 805 -9.39 8.38 -9.17
N THR A 806 -9.51 9.34 -8.24
CA THR A 806 -10.74 9.60 -7.47
C THR A 806 -11.21 11.06 -7.54
N PRO A 807 -12.53 11.31 -7.50
CA PRO A 807 -13.09 12.65 -7.46
C PRO A 807 -12.54 13.52 -6.33
N LEU A 808 -12.31 14.82 -6.62
CA LEU A 808 -11.75 15.77 -5.66
C LEU A 808 -12.59 15.94 -4.38
N TRP A 809 -13.91 15.78 -4.47
CA TRP A 809 -14.81 15.88 -3.32
C TRP A 809 -14.64 14.69 -2.34
N MET A 810 -14.16 13.54 -2.81
CA MET A 810 -13.85 12.38 -1.95
C MET A 810 -12.64 12.62 -1.05
N LYS A 811 -11.88 13.68 -1.31
CA LYS A 811 -10.78 14.12 -0.46
C LYS A 811 -11.23 15.11 0.63
N THR A 812 -12.52 15.49 0.68
CA THR A 812 -13.09 16.28 1.79
C THR A 812 -13.18 15.43 3.05
N ASN A 813 -13.22 16.04 4.24
CA ASN A 813 -13.43 15.28 5.47
C ASN A 813 -14.69 14.37 5.40
N TRP A 814 -15.81 14.90 4.92
CA TRP A 814 -17.05 14.12 4.76
C TRP A 814 -16.99 13.12 3.61
N GLY A 815 -16.38 13.49 2.49
CA GLY A 815 -16.23 12.63 1.32
C GLY A 815 -15.38 11.40 1.62
N LYS A 816 -14.32 11.54 2.43
CA LYS A 816 -13.52 10.40 2.91
C LYS A 816 -14.37 9.44 3.74
N LEU A 817 -15.19 9.97 4.66
CA LEU A 817 -16.06 9.15 5.51
C LEU A 817 -17.12 8.36 4.73
N ILE A 818 -17.67 8.97 3.68
CA ILE A 818 -18.72 8.38 2.82
C ILE A 818 -18.14 7.36 1.84
N MET A 819 -17.01 7.69 1.21
CA MET A 819 -16.46 6.91 0.11
C MET A 819 -15.30 5.99 0.52
N GLN A 820 -15.07 5.84 1.81
CA GLN A 820 -14.04 4.94 2.35
C GLN A 820 -14.19 3.53 1.73
N PHE A 821 -13.07 2.99 1.24
CA PHE A 821 -12.95 1.71 0.51
C PHE A 821 -13.58 1.67 -0.89
N LYS A 822 -14.54 2.55 -1.23
CA LYS A 822 -15.10 2.65 -2.59
C LYS A 822 -14.08 3.25 -3.58
N SER A 823 -13.09 3.99 -3.08
CA SER A 823 -11.99 4.57 -3.84
C SER A 823 -11.16 3.53 -4.63
N PHE A 824 -11.08 2.29 -4.15
CA PHE A 824 -10.36 1.20 -4.84
C PHE A 824 -11.09 0.70 -6.07
N GLY A 825 -12.42 0.59 -5.99
CA GLY A 825 -13.23 0.19 -7.13
C GLY A 825 -13.10 1.18 -8.28
N MET A 826 -13.06 2.48 -7.95
CA MET A 826 -12.82 3.55 -8.91
C MET A 826 -11.45 3.44 -9.58
N ALA A 827 -10.37 3.23 -8.80
CA ALA A 827 -9.03 3.06 -9.36
C ALA A 827 -8.93 1.81 -10.25
N SER A 828 -9.52 0.68 -9.81
CA SER A 828 -9.58 -0.58 -10.57
C SER A 828 -10.29 -0.42 -11.92
N HIS A 829 -11.39 0.34 -11.96
CA HIS A 829 -12.16 0.61 -13.17
C HIS A 829 -11.31 1.22 -14.30
N GLN A 830 -10.35 2.10 -14.00
CA GLN A 830 -9.52 2.68 -15.05
C GLN A 830 -8.27 1.85 -15.31
N ARG A 831 -7.56 1.49 -14.23
CA ARG A 831 -6.27 0.79 -14.29
C ARG A 831 -6.38 -0.63 -14.85
N VAL A 832 -7.57 -1.23 -14.85
CA VAL A 832 -7.79 -2.55 -15.44
C VAL A 832 -8.87 -2.61 -16.49
N LEU A 833 -10.07 -2.09 -16.23
CA LEU A 833 -11.12 -2.23 -17.24
C LEU A 833 -10.80 -1.38 -18.48
N ILE A 834 -10.56 -0.08 -18.33
CA ILE A 834 -10.22 0.78 -19.48
C ILE A 834 -8.88 0.36 -20.09
N ALA A 835 -7.82 0.24 -19.28
CA ALA A 835 -6.49 -0.13 -19.78
C ALA A 835 -6.44 -1.53 -20.42
N GLY A 836 -7.13 -2.52 -19.84
CA GLY A 836 -7.17 -3.88 -20.36
C GLY A 836 -7.93 -3.98 -21.69
N LEU A 837 -8.97 -3.16 -21.88
CA LEU A 837 -9.64 -3.00 -23.18
C LEU A 837 -8.72 -2.38 -24.24
N GLN A 838 -7.74 -1.55 -23.84
CA GLN A 838 -6.78 -0.93 -24.76
C GLN A 838 -5.62 -1.86 -25.15
N GLU A 839 -5.03 -2.57 -24.19
CA GLU A 839 -3.84 -3.39 -24.44
C GLU A 839 -4.16 -4.68 -25.20
N ARG A 840 -4.90 -5.58 -24.53
CA ARG A 840 -5.14 -6.96 -24.98
C ARG A 840 -6.46 -7.47 -24.39
N PRO A 841 -7.61 -7.22 -25.05
CA PRO A 841 -8.93 -7.61 -24.55
C PRO A 841 -9.07 -9.10 -24.20
N HIS A 842 -8.40 -10.00 -24.93
CA HIS A 842 -8.37 -11.43 -24.61
C HIS A 842 -7.71 -11.71 -23.25
N ARG A 843 -6.63 -11.00 -22.88
CA ARG A 843 -6.00 -11.14 -21.56
C ARG A 843 -6.85 -10.56 -20.44
N LEU A 844 -7.59 -9.49 -20.71
CA LEU A 844 -8.58 -8.99 -19.77
C LEU A 844 -9.67 -10.05 -19.51
N ALA A 845 -10.12 -10.76 -20.55
CA ALA A 845 -11.06 -11.87 -20.38
C ALA A 845 -10.47 -13.04 -19.58
N GLU A 846 -9.24 -13.47 -19.89
CA GLU A 846 -8.51 -14.50 -19.13
C GLU A 846 -8.37 -14.11 -17.64
N GLN A 847 -7.99 -12.86 -17.37
CA GLN A 847 -7.92 -12.31 -16.02
C GLN A 847 -9.30 -12.33 -15.35
N MET A 848 -10.36 -11.92 -16.03
CA MET A 848 -11.71 -11.92 -15.47
C MET A 848 -12.16 -13.33 -15.08
N VAL A 849 -11.90 -14.33 -15.92
CA VAL A 849 -12.23 -15.73 -15.63
C VAL A 849 -11.47 -16.24 -14.41
N PHE A 850 -10.15 -16.07 -14.38
CA PHE A 850 -9.32 -16.53 -13.27
C PHE A 850 -9.64 -15.77 -11.96
N ALA A 851 -9.83 -14.46 -12.04
CA ALA A 851 -10.24 -13.64 -10.91
C ALA A 851 -11.65 -14.00 -10.41
N THR A 852 -12.58 -14.36 -11.30
CA THR A 852 -13.94 -14.79 -10.93
C THR A 852 -13.89 -16.11 -10.20
N ALA A 853 -13.08 -17.08 -10.64
CA ALA A 853 -12.89 -18.35 -9.95
C ALA A 853 -12.31 -18.14 -8.53
N ILE A 854 -11.29 -17.29 -8.39
CA ILE A 854 -10.76 -16.90 -7.07
C ILE A 854 -11.84 -16.18 -6.26
N GLY A 855 -12.62 -15.29 -6.87
CA GLY A 855 -13.73 -14.59 -6.24
C GLY A 855 -14.84 -15.52 -5.74
N MET A 856 -15.16 -16.57 -6.49
CA MET A 856 -16.12 -17.60 -6.11
C MET A 856 -15.62 -18.31 -4.84
N MET A 857 -14.36 -18.75 -4.84
CA MET A 857 -13.72 -19.35 -3.67
C MET A 857 -13.74 -18.39 -2.47
N ILE A 858 -13.37 -17.12 -2.65
CA ILE A 858 -13.41 -16.12 -1.57
C ILE A 858 -14.83 -15.92 -1.04
N SER A 859 -15.84 -15.94 -1.90
CA SER A 859 -17.25 -15.77 -1.49
C SER A 859 -17.68 -16.90 -0.57
N TYR A 860 -17.35 -18.14 -0.94
CA TYR A 860 -17.60 -19.31 -0.13
C TYR A 860 -16.85 -19.23 1.22
N LEU A 861 -15.53 -18.98 1.18
CA LEU A 861 -14.68 -18.83 2.37
C LEU A 861 -15.20 -17.75 3.32
N LYS A 862 -15.74 -16.65 2.79
CA LYS A 862 -16.25 -15.53 3.61
C LYS A 862 -17.56 -15.85 4.32
N TYR A 863 -18.38 -16.75 3.78
CA TYR A 863 -19.57 -17.25 4.48
C TYR A 863 -19.17 -18.30 5.53
N ALA A 864 -18.28 -19.22 5.17
CA ALA A 864 -17.71 -20.19 6.10
C ALA A 864 -17.03 -19.51 7.32
N GLU A 865 -16.21 -18.48 7.09
CA GLU A 865 -15.53 -17.71 8.16
C GLU A 865 -16.51 -17.08 9.15
N ARG A 866 -17.75 -16.79 8.72
CA ARG A 866 -18.81 -16.19 9.56
C ARG A 866 -19.66 -17.23 10.30
N GLY A 867 -19.43 -18.52 10.07
CA GLY A 867 -20.30 -19.61 10.54
C GLY A 867 -21.63 -19.69 9.78
N ASP A 868 -21.72 -19.09 8.60
CA ASP A 868 -22.94 -19.02 7.77
C ASP A 868 -22.89 -20.08 6.67
N MET A 869 -22.83 -21.35 7.09
CA MET A 869 -22.62 -22.48 6.17
C MET A 869 -23.81 -22.71 5.24
N ASP A 870 -25.03 -22.42 5.69
CA ASP A 870 -26.23 -22.50 4.86
C ASP A 870 -26.11 -21.58 3.63
N GLU A 871 -25.62 -20.35 3.81
CA GLU A 871 -25.40 -19.41 2.71
C GLU A 871 -24.19 -19.81 1.85
N ALA A 872 -23.18 -20.47 2.43
CA ALA A 872 -22.06 -21.03 1.67
C ALA A 872 -22.51 -22.19 0.76
N GLU A 873 -23.35 -23.09 1.26
CA GLU A 873 -23.94 -24.20 0.50
C GLU A 873 -24.93 -23.70 -0.55
N ARG A 874 -25.69 -22.64 -0.22
CA ARG A 874 -26.57 -21.95 -1.16
C ARG A 874 -25.82 -21.44 -2.39
N LEU A 875 -24.57 -20.96 -2.25
CA LEU A 875 -23.75 -20.58 -3.42
C LEU A 875 -23.47 -21.78 -4.32
N VAL A 876 -23.18 -22.95 -3.75
CA VAL A 876 -22.93 -24.17 -4.53
C VAL A 876 -24.20 -24.63 -5.26
N GLY A 877 -25.37 -24.47 -4.62
CA GLY A 877 -26.68 -24.77 -5.22
C GLY A 877 -27.18 -23.73 -6.25
N ASN A 878 -26.60 -22.54 -6.29
CA ASN A 878 -27.02 -21.45 -7.19
C ASN A 878 -25.82 -20.92 -8.00
N PRO A 879 -25.46 -21.57 -9.12
CA PRO A 879 -24.27 -21.24 -9.89
C PRO A 879 -24.30 -19.81 -10.46
N GLY A 880 -25.47 -19.29 -10.84
CA GLY A 880 -25.61 -17.89 -11.28
C GLY A 880 -25.24 -16.90 -10.19
N LEU A 881 -25.75 -17.11 -8.98
CA LEU A 881 -25.39 -16.34 -7.79
C LEU A 881 -23.90 -16.43 -7.47
N TRP A 882 -23.31 -17.62 -7.56
CA TRP A 882 -21.91 -17.82 -7.20
C TRP A 882 -20.95 -17.14 -8.18
N VAL A 883 -21.20 -17.27 -9.48
CA VAL A 883 -20.42 -16.59 -10.52
C VAL A 883 -20.57 -15.07 -10.40
N ALA A 884 -21.78 -14.56 -10.17
CA ALA A 884 -21.98 -13.12 -9.97
C ALA A 884 -21.23 -12.59 -8.73
N ASN A 885 -21.23 -13.37 -7.64
CA ASN A 885 -20.44 -13.08 -6.45
C ASN A 885 -18.93 -13.12 -6.73
N GLY A 886 -18.47 -14.08 -7.53
CA GLY A 886 -17.09 -14.13 -7.99
C GLY A 886 -16.70 -12.90 -8.79
N LEU A 887 -17.56 -12.50 -9.73
CA LEU A 887 -17.35 -11.36 -10.61
C LEU A 887 -17.29 -10.02 -9.83
N ASP A 888 -18.17 -9.81 -8.84
CA ASP A 888 -18.13 -8.65 -7.93
C ASP A 888 -16.79 -8.58 -7.16
N ARG A 889 -16.27 -9.74 -6.73
CA ARG A 889 -15.01 -9.82 -5.97
C ARG A 889 -13.75 -9.63 -6.81
N THR A 890 -13.84 -9.69 -8.14
CA THR A 890 -12.70 -9.35 -9.01
C THR A 890 -12.26 -7.89 -8.85
N GLY A 891 -13.17 -7.02 -8.44
CA GLY A 891 -12.93 -5.57 -8.39
C GLY A 891 -12.89 -4.89 -9.76
N ILE A 892 -12.98 -5.63 -10.87
CA ILE A 892 -12.92 -5.10 -12.25
C ILE A 892 -14.20 -4.34 -12.57
N LEU A 893 -15.35 -4.94 -12.27
CA LEU A 893 -16.68 -4.34 -12.48
C LEU A 893 -17.26 -3.71 -11.20
N SER A 894 -16.37 -3.35 -10.27
CA SER A 894 -16.74 -2.88 -8.93
C SER A 894 -17.73 -1.71 -8.94
N MET A 895 -17.61 -0.75 -9.85
CA MET A 895 -18.54 0.38 -9.95
C MET A 895 -19.95 -0.06 -10.37
N ALA A 896 -20.05 -0.99 -11.33
CA ALA A 896 -21.34 -1.51 -11.80
C ALA A 896 -22.03 -2.33 -10.70
N PHE A 897 -21.27 -3.21 -10.03
CA PHE A 897 -21.77 -3.99 -8.90
C PHE A 897 -22.12 -3.11 -7.70
N GLU A 898 -21.34 -2.09 -7.37
CA GLU A 898 -21.66 -1.18 -6.25
C GLU A 898 -23.00 -0.48 -6.46
N ILE A 899 -23.25 0.04 -7.68
CA ILE A 899 -24.52 0.69 -8.04
C ILE A 899 -25.66 -0.33 -7.98
N SER A 900 -25.48 -1.50 -8.60
CA SER A 900 -26.49 -2.56 -8.62
C SER A 900 -26.82 -3.05 -7.23
N ASN A 901 -25.82 -3.46 -6.46
CA ASN A 901 -25.99 -4.01 -5.11
C ASN A 901 -26.63 -2.97 -4.18
N THR A 902 -26.30 -1.69 -4.32
CA THR A 902 -26.95 -0.61 -3.55
C THR A 902 -28.43 -0.48 -3.95
N ALA A 903 -28.74 -0.46 -5.24
CA ALA A 903 -30.11 -0.37 -5.73
C ALA A 903 -30.95 -1.60 -5.30
N GLU A 904 -30.42 -2.81 -5.43
CA GLU A 904 -31.06 -4.05 -4.99
C GLU A 904 -31.35 -4.02 -3.49
N LYS A 905 -30.40 -3.54 -2.68
CA LYS A 905 -30.55 -3.40 -1.22
C LYS A 905 -31.58 -2.35 -0.80
N LEU A 906 -31.81 -1.36 -1.66
CA LEU A 906 -32.89 -0.37 -1.52
C LEU A 906 -34.24 -0.87 -2.03
N GLY A 907 -34.31 -2.12 -2.53
CA GLY A 907 -35.56 -2.75 -2.97
C GLY A 907 -35.78 -2.74 -4.48
N SER A 908 -34.78 -2.38 -5.28
CA SER A 908 -34.90 -2.47 -6.75
C SER A 908 -35.19 -3.90 -7.20
N PRO A 909 -36.18 -4.11 -8.08
CA PRO A 909 -36.42 -5.41 -8.70
C PRO A 909 -35.37 -5.75 -9.77
N VAL A 910 -34.59 -4.75 -10.23
CA VAL A 910 -33.56 -4.90 -11.25
C VAL A 910 -32.18 -4.78 -10.61
N GLY A 911 -31.32 -5.76 -10.88
CA GLY A 911 -29.91 -5.73 -10.53
C GLY A 911 -29.13 -6.96 -11.02
N ILE A 912 -27.81 -6.84 -11.08
CA ILE A 912 -26.86 -7.79 -11.64
C ILE A 912 -26.93 -9.14 -10.93
N MET A 913 -27.07 -9.18 -9.59
CA MET A 913 -27.14 -10.45 -8.87
C MET A 913 -28.41 -11.20 -9.26
N LYS A 914 -29.58 -10.57 -9.09
CA LYS A 914 -30.88 -11.13 -9.50
C LYS A 914 -30.93 -11.49 -10.99
N GLY A 915 -30.35 -10.66 -11.85
CA GLY A 915 -30.28 -10.87 -13.29
C GLY A 915 -29.44 -12.09 -13.66
N ALA A 916 -28.27 -12.26 -13.03
CA ALA A 916 -27.42 -13.44 -13.24
C ALA A 916 -28.12 -14.73 -12.78
N GLN A 917 -28.80 -14.69 -11.63
CA GLN A 917 -29.59 -15.82 -11.13
C GLN A 917 -30.75 -16.17 -12.07
N ALA A 918 -31.44 -15.16 -12.62
CA ALA A 918 -32.51 -15.36 -13.60
C ALA A 918 -32.01 -15.96 -14.92
N LEU A 919 -30.85 -15.50 -15.42
CA LEU A 919 -30.22 -16.03 -16.64
C LEU A 919 -29.71 -17.46 -16.46
N ALA A 920 -29.15 -17.78 -15.29
CA ALA A 920 -28.63 -19.11 -14.97
C ALA A 920 -29.73 -20.12 -14.62
N GLY A 921 -30.98 -19.67 -14.42
CA GLY A 921 -32.08 -20.53 -14.03
C GLY A 921 -32.01 -21.02 -12.59
N ASP A 922 -31.33 -20.28 -11.71
CA ASP A 922 -31.16 -20.63 -10.29
C ASP A 922 -32.53 -20.87 -9.61
N GLU A 923 -32.61 -21.95 -8.83
CA GLU A 923 -33.84 -22.37 -8.14
C GLU A 923 -34.28 -21.33 -7.10
N ASP A 924 -33.33 -20.68 -6.43
CA ASP A 924 -33.60 -19.64 -5.45
C ASP A 924 -33.01 -18.27 -5.85
N ARG A 925 -33.90 -17.38 -6.29
CA ARG A 925 -33.59 -16.03 -6.80
C ARG A 925 -33.52 -14.94 -5.73
N GLY A 926 -33.55 -15.31 -4.44
CA GLY A 926 -33.44 -14.38 -3.30
C GLY A 926 -31.99 -14.01 -2.91
N GLY A 927 -31.00 -14.47 -3.67
CA GLY A 927 -29.59 -14.34 -3.33
C GLY A 927 -29.12 -12.90 -3.37
N SER A 928 -28.27 -12.51 -2.42
CA SER A 928 -27.70 -11.16 -2.38
C SER A 928 -26.18 -11.18 -2.49
N ALA A 929 -25.59 -10.01 -2.77
CA ALA A 929 -24.15 -9.89 -2.86
C ALA A 929 -23.46 -10.20 -1.51
N SER A 930 -22.54 -11.16 -1.50
CA SER A 930 -21.75 -11.55 -0.33
C SER A 930 -20.82 -10.42 0.15
N ARG A 931 -20.43 -9.55 -0.78
CA ARG A 931 -19.68 -8.32 -0.52
C ARG A 931 -20.62 -7.29 0.09
N TYR A 932 -20.25 -6.76 1.26
CA TYR A 932 -21.05 -5.79 2.02
C TYR A 932 -22.42 -6.28 2.53
N ALA A 933 -22.66 -7.60 2.52
CA ALA A 933 -23.85 -8.21 3.14
C ALA A 933 -24.07 -7.72 4.59
N SER A 934 -22.99 -7.52 5.36
CA SER A 934 -23.02 -7.06 6.75
C SER A 934 -23.26 -5.56 6.97
N ARG A 935 -23.34 -4.72 5.92
CA ARG A 935 -23.60 -3.28 6.08
C ARG A 935 -25.09 -3.02 6.24
N ASN A 936 -25.50 -2.06 7.06
CA ASN A 936 -26.90 -1.59 7.10
C ASN A 936 -27.25 -0.82 5.81
N LYS A 937 -28.55 -0.58 5.55
CA LYS A 937 -29.02 0.20 4.38
C LYS A 937 -28.38 1.60 4.33
N LEU A 938 -28.34 2.29 5.48
CA LEU A 938 -27.68 3.60 5.60
C LEU A 938 -26.17 3.52 5.33
N GLY A 939 -25.48 2.51 5.88
CA GLY A 939 -24.05 2.30 5.63
C GLY A 939 -23.68 1.89 4.20
N ALA A 940 -24.63 1.36 3.42
CA ALA A 940 -24.43 1.08 2.00
C ALA A 940 -24.41 2.36 1.16
N VAL A 941 -25.26 3.34 1.51
CA VAL A 941 -25.40 4.62 0.81
C VAL A 941 -24.39 5.66 1.30
N LEU A 942 -24.33 5.88 2.61
CA LEU A 942 -23.54 6.93 3.25
C LEU A 942 -22.16 6.46 3.73
N GLY A 943 -21.80 5.21 3.42
CA GLY A 943 -20.49 4.65 3.72
C GLY A 943 -20.33 4.06 5.12
N PRO A 944 -19.17 3.45 5.41
CA PRO A 944 -18.91 2.75 6.67
C PRO A 944 -19.04 3.63 7.91
N SER A 945 -18.70 4.91 7.80
CA SER A 945 -18.71 5.85 8.92
C SER A 945 -20.12 6.18 9.40
N ALA A 946 -21.11 6.22 8.50
CA ALA A 946 -22.50 6.41 8.90
C ALA A 946 -22.99 5.25 9.78
N GLY A 947 -22.66 4.02 9.40
CA GLY A 947 -22.95 2.84 10.23
C GLY A 947 -22.18 2.82 11.54
N LEU A 948 -20.96 3.37 11.59
CA LEU A 948 -20.22 3.55 12.85
C LEU A 948 -20.96 4.47 13.82
N PHE A 949 -21.39 5.66 13.37
CA PHE A 949 -22.11 6.59 14.24
C PHE A 949 -23.49 6.08 14.64
N GLU A 950 -24.19 5.38 13.75
CA GLU A 950 -25.46 4.71 14.05
C GLU A 950 -25.28 3.62 15.13
N ASP A 951 -24.28 2.76 14.97
CA ASP A 951 -23.97 1.72 15.97
C ASP A 951 -23.64 2.33 17.33
N LEU A 952 -22.82 3.40 17.37
CA LEU A 952 -22.47 4.08 18.62
C LEU A 952 -23.70 4.73 19.28
N ALA A 953 -24.58 5.36 18.50
CA ALA A 953 -25.80 5.96 19.03
C ALA A 953 -26.75 4.89 19.60
N LEU A 954 -26.89 3.75 18.91
CA LEU A 954 -27.70 2.62 19.36
C LEU A 954 -27.17 2.03 20.67
N ILE A 955 -25.85 1.84 20.77
CA ILE A 955 -25.19 1.35 21.99
C ILE A 955 -25.41 2.33 23.15
N ALA A 956 -25.17 3.63 22.92
CA ALA A 956 -25.33 4.66 23.95
C ALA A 956 -26.78 4.78 24.43
N GLN A 957 -27.74 4.73 23.49
CA GLN A 957 -29.16 4.75 23.81
C GLN A 957 -29.56 3.57 24.70
N GLN A 958 -29.22 2.34 24.30
CA GLN A 958 -29.62 1.13 25.03
C GLN A 958 -28.94 1.00 26.38
N LEU A 959 -27.66 1.39 26.49
CA LEU A 959 -26.96 1.46 27.77
C LEU A 959 -27.56 2.54 28.69
N GLY A 960 -27.97 3.68 28.14
CA GLY A 960 -28.63 4.75 28.90
C GLY A 960 -30.03 4.38 29.36
N GLU A 961 -30.76 3.59 28.57
CA GLU A 961 -32.07 3.03 28.92
C GLU A 961 -31.97 1.83 29.90
N GLY A 962 -30.77 1.29 30.12
CA GLY A 962 -30.54 0.11 30.96
C GLY A 962 -31.05 -1.20 30.35
N ASP A 963 -31.39 -1.19 29.06
CA ASP A 963 -32.02 -2.29 28.32
C ASP A 963 -31.20 -2.57 27.05
N LEU A 964 -30.11 -3.33 27.21
CA LEU A 964 -29.32 -3.81 26.07
C LEU A 964 -30.17 -4.81 25.29
N LYS A 965 -30.31 -4.62 23.98
CA LYS A 965 -31.06 -5.52 23.09
C LYS A 965 -30.11 -6.25 22.17
N LYS A 966 -30.58 -7.32 21.52
CA LYS A 966 -29.86 -8.02 20.42
C LYS A 966 -29.25 -7.07 19.39
N SER A 967 -29.93 -5.96 19.07
CA SER A 967 -29.45 -4.96 18.12
C SER A 967 -28.24 -4.18 18.66
N GLY A 968 -28.23 -3.78 19.94
CA GLY A 968 -27.09 -3.15 20.59
C GLY A 968 -25.93 -4.12 20.81
N ALA A 969 -26.22 -5.36 21.23
CA ALA A 969 -25.22 -6.44 21.32
C ALA A 969 -24.50 -6.69 19.97
N ASN A 970 -25.25 -6.79 18.87
CA ASN A 970 -24.68 -6.91 17.54
C ASN A 970 -23.90 -5.66 17.12
N ALA A 971 -24.35 -4.46 17.49
CA ALA A 971 -23.60 -3.23 17.26
C ALA A 971 -22.27 -3.23 18.03
N MET A 972 -22.25 -3.65 19.30
CA MET A 972 -21.01 -3.78 20.08
C MET A 972 -20.02 -4.72 19.39
N ILE A 973 -20.47 -5.90 18.94
CA ILE A 973 -19.63 -6.86 18.21
C ILE A 973 -19.08 -6.25 16.91
N ARG A 974 -19.89 -5.50 16.15
CA ARG A 974 -19.44 -4.81 14.91
C ARG A 974 -18.40 -3.72 15.16
N GLN A 975 -18.33 -3.18 16.38
CA GLN A 975 -17.42 -2.11 16.75
C GLN A 975 -16.13 -2.61 17.40
N LEU A 976 -16.00 -3.91 17.70
CA LEU A 976 -14.77 -4.49 18.24
C LEU A 976 -13.63 -4.40 17.21
N PRO A 977 -12.53 -3.66 17.49
CA PRO A 977 -11.34 -3.65 16.64
C PRO A 977 -10.75 -5.06 16.53
N GLY A 978 -10.26 -5.46 15.35
CA GLY A 978 -9.69 -6.79 15.17
C GLY A 978 -10.72 -7.92 15.01
N ALA A 979 -12.01 -7.68 15.29
CA ALA A 979 -13.06 -8.71 15.21
C ALA A 979 -13.28 -9.29 13.81
N THR A 980 -12.76 -8.64 12.77
CA THR A 980 -12.81 -9.14 11.39
C THR A 980 -11.52 -9.81 10.93
N LEU A 981 -10.52 -9.97 11.80
CA LEU A 981 -9.34 -10.78 11.50
C LEU A 981 -9.77 -12.25 11.34
N PRO A 982 -9.20 -12.99 10.37
CA PRO A 982 -9.43 -14.42 10.23
C PRO A 982 -9.16 -15.14 11.56
N GLY A 983 -9.95 -16.18 11.87
CA GLY A 983 -9.86 -16.90 13.15
C GLY A 983 -10.57 -16.18 14.31
N ILE A 984 -10.22 -14.92 14.60
CA ILE A 984 -10.91 -14.10 15.61
C ILE A 984 -12.39 -13.92 15.24
N ARG A 985 -12.65 -13.63 13.97
CA ARG A 985 -14.02 -13.50 13.45
C ARG A 985 -14.82 -14.76 13.67
N SER A 986 -14.25 -15.92 13.36
CA SER A 986 -14.91 -17.21 13.51
C SER A 986 -15.19 -17.52 14.98
N ALA A 987 -14.22 -17.28 15.87
CA ALA A 987 -14.41 -17.41 17.31
C ALA A 987 -15.53 -16.50 17.85
N ILE A 988 -15.59 -15.25 17.39
CA ILE A 988 -16.66 -14.31 17.78
C ILE A 988 -18.02 -14.75 17.24
N HIS A 989 -18.11 -15.08 15.96
CA HIS A 989 -19.39 -15.39 15.33
C HIS A 989 -19.98 -16.74 15.75
N VAL A 990 -19.12 -17.72 16.00
CA VAL A 990 -19.55 -19.09 16.37
C VAL A 990 -19.63 -19.26 17.88
N GLY A 991 -18.72 -18.66 18.66
CA GLY A 991 -18.68 -18.81 20.12
C GLY A 991 -19.34 -17.66 20.87
N VAL A 992 -18.83 -16.44 20.70
CA VAL A 992 -19.22 -15.30 21.55
C VAL A 992 -20.62 -14.79 21.21
N LYS A 993 -20.94 -14.63 19.93
CA LYS A 993 -22.16 -13.98 19.45
C LYS A 993 -23.43 -14.72 19.89
N PRO A 994 -23.55 -16.06 19.76
CA PRO A 994 -24.72 -16.78 20.25
C PRO A 994 -24.92 -16.61 21.76
N THR A 995 -23.87 -16.83 22.56
CA THR A 995 -23.93 -16.68 24.02
C THR A 995 -24.24 -15.25 24.46
N PHE A 996 -23.70 -14.25 23.77
CA PHE A 996 -23.95 -12.84 24.06
C PHE A 996 -25.36 -12.40 23.64
N GLN A 997 -25.97 -13.06 22.65
CA GLN A 997 -27.37 -12.83 22.28
C GLN A 997 -28.32 -13.53 23.25
N GLU A 998 -27.99 -14.74 23.69
CA GLU A 998 -28.74 -15.49 24.71
C GLU A 998 -28.72 -14.79 26.07
N ALA A 999 -27.62 -14.12 26.44
CA ALA A 999 -27.53 -13.37 27.70
C ALA A 999 -28.32 -12.05 27.70
N VAL A 1000 -28.79 -11.62 26.53
CA VAL A 1000 -29.53 -10.37 26.29
C VAL A 1000 -31.01 -10.63 26.00
N ASP A 1001 -31.37 -11.89 25.77
CA ASP A 1001 -32.75 -12.39 25.79
C ASP A 1001 -33.16 -12.77 27.22
#